data_AF-A0A668U5N6-F1
#
_entry.id   AF-A0A668U5N6-F1
#
_cell.length_a   1.000
_cell.length_b   1.000
_cell.length_c   1.000
_cell.angle_alpha   90.00
_cell.angle_beta   90.00
_cell.angle_gamma   90.00
#
_symmetry.space_group_name_H-M   'P 1'
#
loop_
_entity.id
_entity.type
_entity.pdbx_description
1 polymer ?
#
loop_
_entity_poly.entity_id
_entity_poly.type
_entity_poly.pdbx_seq_one_letter_code
_entity_poly.pdbx_strand_id
1 'polypeptide(L)'
;MCKLLFSAMHSFPFHTYTPPHIFSWSFLPNVCALQQVTGTKKKYFSTCRNWYKRSICGKNTMVVYECCPGYMKLEGTKGCTAVAPIDHVYGTLGFVKATTTQQYAEVSKLRNEIEGKGAFTLFAPSNDAWDELDPAQRSALENNVNIELYNALHYHMVNHRVLTKDMKNGMTVSSMYNEEGLHFNHYPNGVVTVNCARILHANQLATNGVVHVIDRVIKAVGNTIKDHLEFNEDLSSFTLASDVMDKLGEPGQYTLFAPTNDAFDKMNPDYLENIMGDPAVVKALVNYHLLKSVQCAEAIMVGSIYETAEGSNIEIGCDGDSLTVNGIKMVLKKDIVATNGVIHLIDQMLIPDSAKEVKSLLETSQSTFSRKLSELGLAESLGPKTEYTLLAPFNSAFTSEMMSMDTNMLRLILENHILKIKMKLSELYNEQTLETIAGKLLRVFIYRTAVCIENTCMVRGSKEGSNGMLHSVRSLIKPPEKTIYELLIADGRFKKFLSLMETAGLYDLLKQEGSYTVFAPTDDAFVDLSKEDMALLRSENILLYHFSNGTFINGGLEGGVTNLLKTFQGKNLQVKSVNNSILVNSVGVPNSDLMATNGVIHIVKNVLYPGDLPVGRQDLLILLRKLIKYIQIKVVKGTDLACFLVLEPSITTVKRVIEGDPSLTEVTRVIEQDSAVSKVTRVIEGKPAQTKVTRVIEGKPAQTKVTRVIEGKPAQTKVTRVIEGKPTQTKVTRVIEGQPPITKVTRIYPKMI
;
A
#
# COMPACT_ATOMS: atom_id res chain seq x y z
N MET A 1 -1.15 -0.59 -31.70
CA MET A 1 -0.09 0.28 -31.15
C MET A 1 1.16 -0.58 -30.85
N CYS A 2 1.81 -1.11 -31.90
CA CYS A 2 2.89 -2.10 -31.79
C CYS A 2 3.95 -1.91 -32.89
N LYS A 3 4.50 -0.70 -32.99
CA LYS A 3 5.71 -0.39 -33.76
C LYS A 3 6.46 0.69 -33.00
N LEU A 4 7.25 0.29 -32.01
CA LEU A 4 8.33 1.05 -31.37
C LEU A 4 8.84 0.19 -30.21
N LEU A 5 9.62 -0.85 -30.50
CA LEU A 5 10.45 -1.59 -29.52
C LEU A 5 11.40 -2.58 -30.25
N PHE A 6 12.04 -2.11 -31.33
CA PHE A 6 13.15 -2.80 -31.97
C PHE A 6 14.38 -1.88 -31.94
N SER A 7 14.94 -1.62 -30.75
CA SER A 7 16.31 -1.09 -30.60
C SER A 7 16.83 -1.08 -29.13
N ALA A 8 16.52 -2.10 -28.33
CA ALA A 8 17.07 -2.19 -26.97
C ALA A 8 17.13 -3.64 -26.47
N MET A 9 17.92 -4.48 -27.14
CA MET A 9 18.30 -5.79 -26.62
C MET A 9 19.76 -6.05 -26.94
N HIS A 10 20.66 -5.33 -26.28
CA HIS A 10 21.98 -5.81 -25.90
C HIS A 10 22.27 -5.24 -24.51
N SER A 11 22.79 -6.07 -23.62
CA SER A 11 23.24 -5.78 -22.24
C SER A 11 22.17 -5.69 -21.13
N PHE A 12 21.75 -6.85 -20.60
CA PHE A 12 21.60 -7.05 -19.14
C PHE A 12 21.74 -8.56 -18.80
N PRO A 13 22.59 -8.94 -17.82
CA PRO A 13 22.78 -10.34 -17.45
C PRO A 13 21.83 -10.71 -16.31
N PHE A 14 20.83 -11.56 -16.58
CA PHE A 14 20.07 -12.22 -15.52
C PHE A 14 20.66 -13.61 -15.25
N HIS A 15 21.43 -13.72 -14.17
CA HIS A 15 21.72 -14.98 -13.52
C HIS A 15 20.54 -15.38 -12.63
N THR A 16 19.69 -16.27 -13.13
CA THR A 16 18.89 -17.17 -12.30
C THR A 16 18.76 -18.49 -13.06
N TYR A 17 19.28 -19.56 -12.45
CA TYR A 17 19.20 -20.94 -12.93
C TYR A 17 17.73 -21.33 -13.15
N THR A 18 17.30 -21.35 -14.41
CA THR A 18 16.11 -22.06 -14.87
C THR A 18 16.57 -23.22 -15.76
N PRO A 19 16.01 -24.44 -15.63
CA PRO A 19 16.51 -25.59 -16.37
C PRO A 19 16.36 -25.39 -17.89
N PRO A 20 17.32 -25.88 -18.70
CA PRO A 20 17.46 -25.55 -20.12
C PRO A 20 16.33 -26.07 -21.03
N HIS A 21 15.39 -26.87 -20.51
CA HIS A 21 14.24 -27.36 -21.28
C HIS A 21 13.09 -26.34 -21.43
N ILE A 22 13.06 -25.28 -20.62
CA ILE A 22 11.98 -24.27 -20.65
C ILE A 22 12.15 -23.31 -21.85
N PHE A 23 13.38 -23.13 -22.34
CA PHE A 23 13.69 -22.19 -23.42
C PHE A 23 13.50 -22.74 -24.85
N SER A 24 13.31 -24.06 -25.04
CA SER A 24 13.24 -24.62 -26.41
C SER A 24 11.87 -24.50 -27.08
N TRP A 25 10.79 -24.35 -26.30
CA TRP A 25 9.41 -24.29 -26.82
C TRP A 25 8.92 -22.86 -27.08
N SER A 26 9.52 -21.85 -26.43
CA SER A 26 9.09 -20.44 -26.46
C SER A 26 9.38 -19.71 -27.79
N PHE A 27 10.21 -20.29 -28.65
CA PHE A 27 10.58 -19.75 -29.97
C PHE A 27 9.98 -20.53 -31.14
N LEU A 28 9.15 -21.54 -30.87
CA LEU A 28 8.56 -22.35 -31.92
C LEU A 28 7.38 -21.60 -32.57
N PRO A 29 7.19 -21.74 -33.90
CA PRO A 29 6.17 -21.00 -34.64
C PRO A 29 4.76 -21.38 -34.16
N ASN A 30 3.92 -20.35 -33.98
CA ASN A 30 2.50 -20.44 -33.60
C ASN A 30 2.22 -21.30 -32.36
N VAL A 31 3.15 -21.30 -31.39
CA VAL A 31 2.94 -21.91 -30.07
C VAL A 31 2.50 -20.83 -29.08
N CYS A 32 1.40 -21.11 -28.38
CA CYS A 32 0.81 -20.26 -27.37
C CYS A 32 1.11 -20.81 -25.96
N ALA A 33 1.41 -19.91 -25.03
CA ALA A 33 1.64 -20.24 -23.63
C ALA A 33 0.34 -20.08 -22.84
N LEU A 34 -0.02 -21.12 -22.10
CA LEU A 34 -1.19 -21.19 -21.25
C LEU A 34 -0.74 -21.41 -19.81
N GLN A 35 -1.34 -20.71 -18.85
CA GLN A 35 -1.12 -20.97 -17.44
C GLN A 35 -2.17 -21.97 -16.96
N GLN A 36 -1.73 -23.17 -16.60
CA GLN A 36 -2.59 -24.18 -15.98
C GLN A 36 -2.46 -24.10 -14.46
N VAL A 37 -3.59 -24.04 -13.76
CA VAL A 37 -3.61 -24.07 -12.30
C VAL A 37 -3.29 -25.49 -11.83
N THR A 38 -2.35 -25.62 -10.89
CA THR A 38 -1.89 -26.94 -10.42
C THR A 38 -3.04 -27.70 -9.77
N GLY A 39 -3.24 -28.95 -10.18
CA GLY A 39 -4.32 -29.80 -9.67
C GLY A 39 -5.68 -29.55 -10.31
N THR A 40 -5.79 -28.69 -11.34
CA THR A 40 -7.04 -28.48 -12.08
C THR A 40 -6.81 -28.56 -13.59
N LYS A 41 -7.90 -28.69 -14.36
CA LYS A 41 -7.88 -28.57 -15.83
C LYS A 41 -7.95 -27.11 -16.31
N LYS A 42 -8.09 -26.13 -15.41
CA LYS A 42 -8.28 -24.71 -15.77
C LYS A 42 -7.01 -24.12 -16.35
N LYS A 43 -7.14 -23.61 -17.59
CA LYS A 43 -6.06 -22.96 -18.35
C LYS A 43 -6.44 -21.53 -18.66
N TYR A 44 -5.49 -20.61 -18.48
CA TYR A 44 -5.64 -19.19 -18.77
C TYR A 44 -4.66 -18.76 -19.85
N PHE A 45 -5.16 -18.02 -20.84
CA PHE A 45 -4.33 -17.50 -21.93
C PHE A 45 -3.41 -16.39 -21.43
N SER A 46 -2.11 -16.45 -21.75
CA SER A 46 -1.19 -15.32 -21.49
C SER A 46 -0.92 -14.58 -22.79
N THR A 47 -1.46 -13.37 -22.94
CA THR A 47 -1.26 -12.51 -24.12
C THR A 47 0.16 -11.93 -24.21
N CYS A 48 0.93 -11.96 -23.11
CA CYS A 48 2.29 -11.47 -23.06
C CYS A 48 3.28 -12.54 -22.57
N ARG A 49 4.30 -12.83 -23.39
CA ARG A 49 5.42 -13.75 -23.07
C ARG A 49 6.17 -13.41 -21.78
N ASN A 50 5.96 -12.23 -21.19
CA ASN A 50 6.72 -11.71 -20.06
C ASN A 50 5.97 -11.66 -18.72
N TRP A 51 4.63 -11.81 -18.68
CA TRP A 51 3.83 -11.64 -17.46
C TRP A 51 3.06 -12.90 -17.09
N TYR A 52 3.77 -13.93 -16.62
CA TYR A 52 3.16 -15.10 -16.01
C TYR A 52 2.84 -14.82 -14.54
N LYS A 53 1.58 -15.01 -14.13
CA LYS A 53 1.24 -14.96 -12.70
C LYS A 53 1.76 -16.23 -12.02
N ARG A 54 2.63 -16.10 -11.01
CA ARG A 54 3.16 -17.27 -10.27
C ARG A 54 2.03 -18.12 -9.68
N SER A 55 0.96 -17.47 -9.25
CA SER A 55 -0.25 -18.10 -8.72
C SER A 55 -1.51 -17.47 -9.32
N ILE A 56 -2.55 -18.28 -9.49
CA ILE A 56 -3.92 -17.85 -9.81
C ILE A 56 -4.82 -18.39 -8.71
N CYS A 57 -5.64 -17.53 -8.11
CA CYS A 57 -6.52 -17.89 -6.99
C CYS A 57 -5.79 -18.64 -5.86
N GLY A 58 -4.64 -18.12 -5.41
CA GLY A 58 -3.82 -18.74 -4.35
C GLY A 58 -3.09 -20.03 -4.73
N LYS A 59 -3.38 -20.63 -5.90
CA LYS A 59 -2.77 -21.89 -6.36
C LYS A 59 -1.63 -21.62 -7.34
N ASN A 60 -0.54 -22.39 -7.22
CA ASN A 60 0.60 -22.32 -8.14
C ASN A 60 0.15 -22.67 -9.56
N THR A 61 0.79 -22.04 -10.56
CA THR A 61 0.53 -22.36 -11.96
C THR A 61 1.76 -22.97 -12.64
N MET A 62 1.49 -23.81 -13.64
CA MET A 62 2.50 -24.31 -14.56
C MET A 62 2.22 -23.72 -15.95
N VAL A 63 3.28 -23.43 -16.70
CA VAL A 63 3.15 -22.98 -18.09
C VAL A 63 3.10 -24.20 -19.00
N VAL A 64 2.01 -24.31 -19.76
CA VAL A 64 1.80 -25.35 -20.77
C VAL A 64 1.84 -24.69 -22.14
N TYR A 65 2.46 -25.37 -23.11
CA TYR A 65 2.58 -24.88 -24.47
C TYR A 65 1.69 -25.69 -25.42
N GLU A 66 0.78 -25.00 -26.09
CA GLU A 66 -0.15 -25.57 -27.06
C GLU A 66 -0.11 -24.80 -28.37
N CYS A 67 -0.70 -25.34 -29.43
CA CYS A 67 -0.83 -24.57 -30.67
C CYS A 67 -1.77 -23.39 -30.46
N CYS A 68 -1.38 -22.23 -31.02
CA CYS A 68 -2.27 -21.09 -31.05
C CYS A 68 -3.54 -21.42 -31.84
N PRO A 69 -4.67 -20.74 -31.54
CA PRO A 69 -5.91 -20.92 -32.30
C PRO A 69 -5.69 -20.84 -33.81
N GLY A 70 -6.24 -21.80 -34.56
CA GLY A 70 -6.06 -21.93 -36.01
C GLY A 70 -4.79 -22.65 -36.49
N TYR A 71 -3.92 -23.14 -35.59
CA TYR A 71 -2.69 -23.84 -35.96
C TYR A 71 -2.63 -25.26 -35.38
N MET A 72 -1.91 -26.16 -36.06
CA MET A 72 -1.69 -27.53 -35.65
C MET A 72 -0.24 -27.97 -35.82
N LYS A 73 0.14 -29.04 -35.12
CA LYS A 73 1.46 -29.68 -35.28
C LYS A 73 1.46 -30.47 -36.59
N LEU A 74 2.57 -30.41 -37.31
CA LEU A 74 2.84 -31.29 -38.45
C LEU A 74 3.84 -32.35 -38.00
N GLU A 75 3.60 -33.61 -38.38
CA GLU A 75 4.53 -34.68 -38.01
C GLU A 75 5.94 -34.38 -38.53
N GLY A 76 6.95 -34.59 -37.68
CA GLY A 76 8.35 -34.30 -37.99
C GLY A 76 8.77 -32.83 -37.86
N THR A 77 7.86 -31.88 -37.61
CA THR A 77 8.23 -30.45 -37.39
C THR A 77 8.17 -30.05 -35.91
N LYS A 78 8.97 -29.04 -35.53
CA LYS A 78 8.91 -28.43 -34.20
C LYS A 78 7.96 -27.23 -34.22
N GLY A 79 7.04 -27.19 -33.26
CA GLY A 79 6.04 -26.12 -33.14
C GLY A 79 4.75 -26.43 -33.88
N CYS A 80 4.00 -25.39 -34.21
CA CYS A 80 2.71 -25.50 -34.89
C CYS A 80 2.84 -24.84 -36.27
N THR A 81 3.44 -25.58 -37.19
CA THR A 81 3.81 -25.08 -38.54
C THR A 81 2.69 -25.22 -39.56
N ALA A 82 1.64 -25.99 -39.25
CA ALA A 82 0.49 -26.16 -40.12
C ALA A 82 -0.68 -25.28 -39.63
N VAL A 83 -1.48 -24.80 -40.57
CA VAL A 83 -2.75 -24.13 -40.29
C VAL A 83 -3.83 -25.20 -40.26
N ALA A 84 -4.73 -25.16 -39.28
CA ALA A 84 -5.87 -26.06 -39.23
C ALA A 84 -6.72 -25.85 -40.50
N PRO A 85 -7.11 -26.92 -41.21
CA PRO A 85 -8.00 -26.77 -42.36
C PRO A 85 -9.30 -26.09 -41.91
N ILE A 86 -9.78 -25.15 -42.71
CA ILE A 86 -11.09 -24.55 -42.48
C ILE A 86 -12.14 -25.53 -42.99
N ASP A 87 -13.16 -25.76 -42.17
CA ASP A 87 -14.32 -26.56 -42.49
C ASP A 87 -15.58 -25.73 -42.18
N HIS A 88 -16.77 -26.21 -42.48
CA HIS A 88 -17.99 -25.60 -41.97
C HIS A 88 -18.06 -25.67 -40.43
N VAL A 89 -18.97 -24.91 -39.82
CA VAL A 89 -19.08 -24.80 -38.35
C VAL A 89 -19.21 -26.17 -37.68
N TYR A 90 -20.01 -27.09 -38.24
CA TYR A 90 -20.13 -28.46 -37.71
C TYR A 90 -18.80 -29.24 -37.70
N GLY A 91 -18.01 -29.19 -38.78
CA GLY A 91 -16.73 -29.90 -38.86
C GLY A 91 -15.68 -29.26 -37.94
N THR A 92 -15.74 -27.94 -37.80
CA THR A 92 -14.90 -27.16 -36.89
C THR A 92 -15.06 -27.60 -35.43
N LEU A 93 -16.26 -28.02 -35.01
CA LEU A 93 -16.49 -28.56 -33.67
C LEU A 93 -15.58 -29.77 -33.36
N GLY A 94 -15.38 -30.66 -34.33
CA GLY A 94 -14.48 -31.80 -34.19
C GLY A 94 -13.01 -31.36 -34.05
N PHE A 95 -12.57 -30.39 -34.87
CA PHE A 95 -11.21 -29.85 -34.79
C PHE A 95 -10.89 -29.19 -33.46
N VAL A 96 -11.86 -28.50 -32.85
CA VAL A 96 -11.71 -27.85 -31.54
C VAL A 96 -12.03 -28.80 -30.37
N LYS A 97 -12.27 -30.08 -30.65
CA LYS A 97 -12.58 -31.14 -29.67
C LYS A 97 -13.85 -30.89 -28.85
N ALA A 98 -14.80 -30.13 -29.38
CA ALA A 98 -16.14 -29.98 -28.81
C ALA A 98 -17.07 -31.09 -29.32
N THR A 99 -16.65 -32.35 -29.15
CA THR A 99 -17.30 -33.54 -29.74
C THR A 99 -18.71 -33.78 -29.21
N THR A 100 -18.97 -33.45 -27.95
CA THR A 100 -20.33 -33.57 -27.36
C THR A 100 -21.27 -32.56 -28.00
N THR A 101 -20.84 -31.31 -28.17
CA THR A 101 -21.60 -30.28 -28.91
C THR A 101 -21.81 -30.67 -30.37
N GLN A 102 -20.81 -31.30 -31.00
CA GLN A 102 -20.93 -31.83 -32.36
C GLN A 102 -22.00 -32.92 -32.46
N GLN A 103 -21.98 -33.90 -31.55
CA GLN A 103 -22.99 -34.96 -31.49
C GLN A 103 -24.38 -34.39 -31.23
N TYR A 104 -24.51 -33.43 -30.31
CA TYR A 104 -25.80 -32.77 -30.04
C TYR A 104 -26.32 -31.95 -31.21
N ALA A 105 -25.46 -31.28 -31.97
CA ALA A 105 -25.86 -30.63 -33.22
C ALA A 105 -26.37 -31.63 -34.26
N GLU A 106 -25.83 -32.86 -34.29
CA GLU A 106 -26.29 -33.93 -35.17
C GLU A 106 -27.67 -34.47 -34.76
N VAL A 107 -27.85 -34.85 -33.49
CA VAL A 107 -29.13 -35.44 -33.04
C VAL A 107 -30.27 -34.43 -32.94
N SER A 108 -29.97 -33.13 -32.83
CA SER A 108 -30.97 -32.05 -32.81
C SER A 108 -31.38 -31.55 -34.20
N LYS A 109 -30.81 -32.11 -35.29
CA LYS A 109 -31.00 -31.65 -36.69
C LYS A 109 -30.38 -30.28 -37.02
N LEU A 110 -29.67 -29.65 -36.09
CA LEU A 110 -28.94 -28.40 -36.32
C LEU A 110 -27.84 -28.56 -37.39
N ARG A 111 -27.25 -29.75 -37.51
CA ARG A 111 -26.14 -30.06 -38.44
C ARG A 111 -26.35 -29.49 -39.84
N ASN A 112 -27.51 -29.73 -40.46
CA ASN A 112 -27.77 -29.31 -41.84
C ASN A 112 -27.68 -27.78 -42.02
N GLU A 113 -28.08 -27.01 -41.00
CA GLU A 113 -28.02 -25.55 -41.02
C GLU A 113 -26.57 -25.06 -40.93
N ILE A 114 -25.80 -25.59 -39.98
CA ILE A 114 -24.41 -25.17 -39.72
C ILE A 114 -23.38 -25.82 -40.66
N GLU A 115 -23.78 -26.75 -41.52
CA GLU A 115 -23.06 -27.17 -42.74
C GLU A 115 -23.42 -26.31 -43.96
N GLY A 116 -24.61 -25.72 -43.95
CA GLY A 116 -25.21 -24.99 -45.06
C GLY A 116 -24.66 -23.58 -45.28
N LYS A 117 -25.37 -22.82 -46.13
CA LYS A 117 -25.04 -21.42 -46.45
C LYS A 117 -25.41 -20.52 -45.28
N GLY A 118 -24.52 -19.59 -44.94
CA GLY A 118 -24.75 -18.60 -43.90
C GLY A 118 -23.44 -18.07 -43.34
N ALA A 119 -23.56 -17.18 -42.36
CA ALA A 119 -22.45 -16.72 -41.55
C ALA A 119 -22.85 -16.89 -40.09
N PHE A 120 -22.23 -17.82 -39.37
CA PHE A 120 -22.61 -18.14 -37.99
C PHE A 120 -21.49 -17.83 -37.00
N THR A 121 -21.85 -17.56 -35.76
CA THR A 121 -20.96 -17.70 -34.59
C THR A 121 -21.57 -18.75 -33.68
N LEU A 122 -20.80 -19.77 -33.31
CA LEU A 122 -21.23 -20.78 -32.36
C LEU A 122 -20.34 -20.75 -31.13
N PHE A 123 -20.93 -20.48 -29.96
CA PHE A 123 -20.30 -20.60 -28.66
C PHE A 123 -20.44 -22.04 -28.17
N ALA A 124 -19.57 -22.94 -28.64
CA ALA A 124 -19.66 -24.35 -28.37
C ALA A 124 -19.23 -24.69 -26.93
N PRO A 125 -20.10 -25.25 -26.07
CA PRO A 125 -19.65 -25.77 -24.79
C PRO A 125 -18.62 -26.88 -24.99
N SER A 126 -17.59 -26.89 -24.14
CA SER A 126 -16.61 -27.97 -24.12
C SER A 126 -17.24 -29.29 -23.63
N ASN A 127 -16.53 -30.41 -23.81
CA ASN A 127 -17.00 -31.69 -23.26
C ASN A 127 -17.11 -31.64 -21.72
N ASP A 128 -16.10 -31.07 -21.05
CA ASP A 128 -16.12 -30.89 -19.60
C ASP A 128 -17.34 -30.02 -19.17
N ALA A 129 -17.71 -29.01 -19.97
CA ALA A 129 -18.88 -28.16 -19.69
C ALA A 129 -20.21 -28.93 -19.72
N TRP A 130 -20.36 -29.91 -20.62
CA TRP A 130 -21.53 -30.79 -20.66
C TRP A 130 -21.54 -31.82 -19.53
N ASP A 131 -20.36 -32.28 -19.11
CA ASP A 131 -20.21 -33.21 -17.99
C ASP A 131 -20.47 -32.55 -16.62
N GLU A 132 -20.18 -31.25 -16.52
CA GLU A 132 -20.48 -30.42 -15.34
C GLU A 132 -21.92 -29.89 -15.30
N LEU A 133 -22.69 -30.04 -16.38
CA LEU A 133 -24.10 -29.66 -16.40
C LEU A 133 -24.90 -30.55 -15.43
N ASP A 134 -25.83 -29.94 -14.70
CA ASP A 134 -26.72 -30.66 -13.79
C ASP A 134 -27.37 -31.88 -14.49
N PRO A 135 -27.32 -33.09 -13.91
CA PRO A 135 -27.79 -34.30 -14.56
C PRO A 135 -29.27 -34.26 -14.97
N ALA A 136 -30.12 -33.60 -14.18
CA ALA A 136 -31.54 -33.47 -14.50
C ALA A 136 -31.75 -32.53 -15.69
N GLN A 137 -31.02 -31.41 -15.73
CA GLN A 137 -31.03 -30.48 -16.87
C GLN A 137 -30.47 -31.13 -18.14
N ARG A 138 -29.36 -31.86 -18.05
CA ARG A 138 -28.78 -32.60 -19.18
C ARG A 138 -29.78 -33.63 -19.72
N SER A 139 -30.40 -34.41 -18.83
CA SER A 139 -31.41 -35.41 -19.20
C SER A 139 -32.63 -34.75 -19.87
N ALA A 140 -33.07 -33.59 -19.41
CA ALA A 140 -34.19 -32.86 -20.01
C ALA A 140 -33.90 -32.46 -21.47
N LEU A 141 -32.67 -32.00 -21.76
CA LEU A 141 -32.23 -31.68 -23.12
C LEU A 141 -32.13 -32.93 -24.01
N GLU A 142 -31.54 -34.02 -23.49
CA GLU A 142 -31.37 -35.28 -24.22
C GLU A 142 -32.70 -35.98 -24.52
N ASN A 143 -33.70 -35.84 -23.65
CA ASN A 143 -35.02 -36.44 -23.85
C ASN A 143 -35.86 -35.71 -24.91
N ASN A 144 -35.55 -34.45 -25.22
CA ASN A 144 -36.27 -33.66 -26.21
C ASN A 144 -35.30 -32.98 -27.19
N VAL A 145 -34.61 -33.80 -27.99
CA VAL A 145 -33.56 -33.33 -28.90
C VAL A 145 -34.05 -32.39 -30.01
N ASN A 146 -35.30 -32.56 -30.46
CA ASN A 146 -35.83 -31.78 -31.59
C ASN A 146 -36.28 -30.37 -31.20
N ILE A 147 -36.53 -30.12 -29.91
CA ILE A 147 -37.05 -28.83 -29.43
C ILE A 147 -36.09 -28.26 -28.40
N GLU A 148 -35.95 -28.88 -27.23
CA GLU A 148 -35.17 -28.31 -26.12
C GLU A 148 -33.68 -28.24 -26.45
N LEU A 149 -33.08 -29.33 -26.94
CA LEU A 149 -31.66 -29.31 -27.32
C LEU A 149 -31.39 -28.41 -28.53
N TYR A 150 -32.28 -28.42 -29.53
CA TYR A 150 -32.19 -27.55 -30.69
C TYR A 150 -32.22 -26.06 -30.29
N ASN A 151 -33.18 -25.69 -29.43
CA ASN A 151 -33.34 -24.34 -28.90
C ASN A 151 -32.15 -23.93 -28.03
N ALA A 152 -31.68 -24.83 -27.16
CA ALA A 152 -30.50 -24.60 -26.34
C ALA A 152 -29.26 -24.32 -27.23
N LEU A 153 -29.03 -25.10 -28.28
CA LEU A 153 -27.91 -24.87 -29.20
C LEU A 153 -28.09 -23.59 -30.01
N HIS A 154 -29.31 -23.25 -30.45
CA HIS A 154 -29.61 -21.97 -31.09
C HIS A 154 -29.33 -20.77 -30.18
N TYR A 155 -29.54 -20.91 -28.88
CA TYR A 155 -29.18 -19.88 -27.91
C TYR A 155 -27.66 -19.67 -27.86
N HIS A 156 -26.86 -20.70 -28.12
CA HIS A 156 -25.40 -20.59 -28.22
C HIS A 156 -24.94 -20.03 -29.59
N MET A 157 -25.85 -19.62 -30.47
CA MET A 157 -25.54 -19.19 -31.83
C MET A 157 -25.91 -17.74 -32.12
N VAL A 158 -25.17 -17.13 -33.03
CA VAL A 158 -25.45 -15.81 -33.61
C VAL A 158 -25.41 -15.94 -35.14
N ASN A 159 -26.32 -15.25 -35.84
CA ASN A 159 -26.51 -15.30 -37.29
C ASN A 159 -25.51 -14.45 -38.11
N HIS A 160 -24.37 -14.08 -37.51
CA HIS A 160 -23.25 -13.42 -38.17
C HIS A 160 -21.94 -13.76 -37.44
N ARG A 161 -20.79 -13.44 -38.05
CA ARG A 161 -19.47 -13.68 -37.44
C ARG A 161 -19.14 -12.62 -36.39
N VAL A 162 -18.86 -13.06 -35.17
CA VAL A 162 -18.44 -12.23 -34.03
C VAL A 162 -17.09 -12.76 -33.55
N LEU A 163 -16.03 -11.99 -33.70
CA LEU A 163 -14.69 -12.34 -33.18
C LEU A 163 -14.51 -11.76 -31.78
N THR A 164 -13.56 -12.27 -31.00
CA THR A 164 -13.33 -11.74 -29.63
C THR A 164 -12.89 -10.28 -29.60
N LYS A 165 -12.31 -9.77 -30.69
CA LYS A 165 -12.01 -8.34 -30.87
C LYS A 165 -13.27 -7.47 -31.00
N ASP A 166 -14.38 -8.06 -31.42
CA ASP A 166 -15.67 -7.39 -31.62
C ASP A 166 -16.53 -7.48 -30.36
N MET A 167 -16.26 -8.46 -29.47
CA MET A 167 -16.87 -8.63 -28.15
C MET A 167 -16.35 -7.57 -27.18
N LYS A 168 -16.98 -6.41 -27.18
CA LYS A 168 -16.68 -5.32 -26.23
C LYS A 168 -17.29 -5.62 -24.86
N ASN A 169 -16.68 -5.07 -23.83
CA ASN A 169 -17.19 -5.21 -22.47
C ASN A 169 -18.62 -4.64 -22.36
N GLY A 170 -19.55 -5.46 -21.85
CA GLY A 170 -20.93 -5.06 -21.65
C GLY A 170 -21.81 -5.06 -22.90
N MET A 171 -21.33 -5.64 -24.01
CA MET A 171 -22.08 -5.73 -25.26
C MET A 171 -23.09 -6.88 -25.19
N THR A 172 -24.31 -6.65 -25.65
CA THR A 172 -25.32 -7.70 -25.84
C THR A 172 -25.55 -7.94 -27.33
N VAL A 173 -25.63 -9.20 -27.75
CA VAL A 173 -25.97 -9.61 -29.12
C VAL A 173 -27.10 -10.62 -29.08
N SER A 174 -28.09 -10.46 -29.96
CA SER A 174 -29.20 -11.41 -30.08
C SER A 174 -28.71 -12.77 -30.55
N SER A 175 -29.09 -13.81 -29.81
CA SER A 175 -28.90 -15.19 -30.22
C SER A 175 -29.86 -15.58 -31.35
N MET A 176 -29.66 -16.76 -31.92
CA MET A 176 -30.58 -17.35 -32.89
C MET A 176 -31.80 -18.02 -32.24
N TYR A 177 -31.91 -18.00 -30.90
CA TYR A 177 -33.08 -18.47 -30.17
C TYR A 177 -33.90 -17.29 -29.65
N ASN A 178 -35.10 -17.07 -30.21
CA ASN A 178 -36.04 -16.01 -29.81
C ASN A 178 -35.45 -14.60 -29.66
N GLU A 179 -34.34 -14.32 -30.36
CA GLU A 179 -33.57 -13.07 -30.24
C GLU A 179 -33.04 -12.77 -28.83
N GLU A 180 -33.04 -13.78 -27.94
CA GLU A 180 -32.58 -13.67 -26.56
C GLU A 180 -31.12 -13.22 -26.49
N GLY A 181 -30.80 -12.34 -25.54
CA GLY A 181 -29.51 -11.68 -25.46
C GLY A 181 -28.37 -12.59 -25.02
N LEU A 182 -27.23 -12.51 -25.71
CA LEU A 182 -25.92 -13.02 -25.28
C LEU A 182 -25.08 -11.85 -24.76
N HIS A 183 -24.70 -11.91 -23.49
CA HIS A 183 -24.01 -10.84 -22.77
C HIS A 183 -22.50 -11.07 -22.77
N PHE A 184 -21.75 -10.21 -23.45
CA PHE A 184 -20.30 -10.27 -23.54
C PHE A 184 -19.62 -9.35 -22.52
N ASN A 185 -18.59 -9.87 -21.85
CA ASN A 185 -17.69 -9.07 -21.03
C ASN A 185 -16.24 -9.34 -21.43
N HIS A 186 -15.43 -8.27 -21.47
CA HIS A 186 -14.02 -8.33 -21.84
C HIS A 186 -13.21 -7.60 -20.79
N TYR A 187 -12.45 -8.38 -20.02
CA TYR A 187 -11.76 -7.91 -18.83
C TYR A 187 -10.34 -7.44 -19.16
N PRO A 188 -9.77 -6.50 -18.38
CA PRO A 188 -8.41 -5.99 -18.61
C PRO A 188 -7.30 -7.05 -18.56
N ASN A 189 -7.56 -8.20 -17.95
CA ASN A 189 -6.66 -9.35 -17.91
C ASN A 189 -6.72 -10.23 -19.17
N GLY A 190 -7.57 -9.88 -20.16
CA GLY A 190 -7.74 -10.60 -21.42
C GLY A 190 -8.75 -11.74 -21.37
N VAL A 191 -9.40 -11.98 -20.23
CA VAL A 191 -10.51 -12.93 -20.15
C VAL A 191 -11.72 -12.34 -20.90
N VAL A 192 -12.35 -13.18 -21.73
CA VAL A 192 -13.61 -12.85 -22.42
C VAL A 192 -14.65 -13.88 -22.01
N THR A 193 -15.85 -13.41 -21.67
CA THR A 193 -16.97 -14.26 -21.26
C THR A 193 -18.23 -13.97 -22.07
N VAL A 194 -19.03 -15.00 -22.30
CA VAL A 194 -20.42 -14.91 -22.78
C VAL A 194 -21.34 -15.47 -21.69
N ASN A 195 -22.28 -14.68 -21.18
CA ASN A 195 -23.12 -15.03 -20.02
C ASN A 195 -22.30 -15.63 -18.86
N CYS A 196 -21.18 -14.98 -18.52
CA CYS A 196 -20.20 -15.44 -17.55
C CYS A 196 -19.52 -16.81 -17.82
N ALA A 197 -19.82 -17.49 -18.93
CA ALA A 197 -19.03 -18.62 -19.42
C ALA A 197 -17.77 -18.09 -20.12
N ARG A 198 -16.60 -18.54 -19.68
CA ARG A 198 -15.31 -18.10 -20.22
C ARG A 198 -15.03 -18.76 -21.56
N ILE A 199 -14.53 -17.98 -22.51
CA ILE A 199 -14.04 -18.50 -23.78
C ILE A 199 -12.68 -19.17 -23.56
N LEU A 200 -12.62 -20.48 -23.76
CA LEU A 200 -11.43 -21.32 -23.66
C LEU A 200 -10.58 -21.25 -24.94
N HIS A 201 -11.23 -21.42 -26.09
CA HIS A 201 -10.60 -21.38 -27.40
C HIS A 201 -11.39 -20.45 -28.31
N ALA A 202 -10.80 -19.31 -28.64
CA ALA A 202 -11.45 -18.27 -29.42
C ALA A 202 -11.10 -18.31 -30.91
N ASN A 203 -11.97 -17.72 -31.73
CA ASN A 203 -11.72 -17.34 -33.12
C ASN A 203 -11.35 -18.51 -34.05
N GLN A 204 -11.99 -19.67 -33.89
CA GLN A 204 -11.77 -20.82 -34.76
C GLN A 204 -12.59 -20.63 -36.04
N LEU A 205 -11.91 -20.21 -37.11
CA LEU A 205 -12.55 -19.83 -38.36
C LEU A 205 -13.14 -21.05 -39.07
N ALA A 206 -14.39 -20.93 -39.51
CA ALA A 206 -15.08 -21.88 -40.35
C ALA A 206 -15.40 -21.26 -41.73
N THR A 207 -15.65 -22.08 -42.74
CA THR A 207 -16.03 -21.64 -44.10
C THR A 207 -17.29 -20.78 -44.08
N ASN A 208 -18.26 -21.14 -43.24
CA ASN A 208 -19.53 -20.44 -43.04
C ASN A 208 -19.66 -19.80 -41.65
N GLY A 209 -18.57 -19.54 -40.91
CA GLY A 209 -18.70 -18.96 -39.57
C GLY A 209 -17.44 -18.87 -38.72
N VAL A 210 -17.64 -18.85 -37.40
CA VAL A 210 -16.59 -18.94 -36.38
C VAL A 210 -17.10 -19.73 -35.17
N VAL A 211 -16.22 -20.52 -34.57
CA VAL A 211 -16.48 -21.27 -33.33
C VAL A 211 -15.65 -20.70 -32.19
N HIS A 212 -16.29 -20.53 -31.03
CA HIS A 212 -15.63 -20.23 -29.76
C HIS A 212 -15.97 -21.34 -28.76
N VAL A 213 -14.98 -22.02 -28.20
CA VAL A 213 -15.22 -23.04 -27.16
C VAL A 213 -15.38 -22.35 -25.82
N ILE A 214 -16.45 -22.64 -25.09
CA ILE A 214 -16.76 -22.06 -23.77
C ILE A 214 -16.74 -23.12 -22.66
N ASP A 215 -16.51 -22.67 -21.42
CA ASP A 215 -16.32 -23.55 -20.26
C ASP A 215 -17.62 -23.96 -19.55
N ARG A 216 -18.78 -23.48 -20.00
CA ARG A 216 -20.08 -23.83 -19.44
C ARG A 216 -21.16 -23.86 -20.53
N VAL A 217 -22.18 -24.68 -20.34
CA VAL A 217 -23.43 -24.58 -21.11
C VAL A 217 -24.19 -23.35 -20.64
N ILE A 218 -24.45 -22.39 -21.55
CA ILE A 218 -25.18 -21.16 -21.24
C ILE A 218 -26.68 -21.37 -21.41
N LYS A 219 -27.48 -20.61 -20.66
CA LYS A 219 -28.95 -20.68 -20.66
C LYS A 219 -29.52 -19.31 -20.98
N ALA A 220 -30.69 -19.29 -21.61
CA ALA A 220 -31.44 -18.07 -21.85
C ALA A 220 -31.71 -17.32 -20.53
N VAL A 221 -31.52 -16.01 -20.56
CA VAL A 221 -31.67 -15.13 -19.40
C VAL A 221 -32.73 -14.10 -19.73
N GLY A 222 -33.93 -14.27 -19.16
CA GLY A 222 -35.04 -13.32 -19.34
C GLY A 222 -35.25 -12.37 -18.16
N ASN A 223 -34.68 -12.70 -17.00
CA ASN A 223 -34.97 -12.02 -15.73
C ASN A 223 -33.90 -10.97 -15.40
N THR A 224 -34.35 -9.83 -14.87
CA THR A 224 -33.48 -8.81 -14.27
C THR A 224 -32.99 -9.27 -12.89
N ILE A 225 -32.05 -8.52 -12.30
CA ILE A 225 -31.63 -8.77 -10.91
C ILE A 225 -32.83 -8.65 -9.96
N LYS A 226 -33.70 -7.64 -10.16
CA LYS A 226 -34.93 -7.47 -9.36
C LYS A 226 -35.80 -8.72 -9.40
N ASP A 227 -36.08 -9.25 -10.59
CA ASP A 227 -36.89 -10.45 -10.76
C ASP A 227 -36.28 -11.66 -10.03
N HIS A 228 -34.96 -11.83 -10.12
CA HIS A 228 -34.25 -12.90 -9.41
C HIS A 228 -34.36 -12.79 -7.88
N LEU A 229 -34.40 -11.58 -7.34
CA LEU A 229 -34.57 -11.35 -5.90
C LEU A 229 -36.03 -11.61 -5.46
N GLU A 230 -37.01 -11.27 -6.29
CA GLU A 230 -38.44 -11.47 -5.98
C GLU A 230 -38.86 -12.94 -6.07
N PHE A 231 -38.30 -13.72 -7.00
CA PHE A 231 -38.65 -15.13 -7.18
C PHE A 231 -37.88 -16.10 -6.29
N ASN A 232 -36.82 -15.64 -5.61
CA ASN A 232 -35.98 -16.51 -4.79
C ASN A 232 -36.33 -16.37 -3.31
N GLU A 233 -36.96 -17.40 -2.75
CA GLU A 233 -37.38 -17.44 -1.33
C GLU A 233 -36.19 -17.24 -0.36
N ASP A 234 -34.99 -17.69 -0.74
CA ASP A 234 -33.75 -17.56 0.04
C ASP A 234 -33.23 -16.11 0.14
N LEU A 235 -33.83 -15.16 -0.60
CA LEU A 235 -33.42 -13.76 -0.66
C LEU A 235 -34.51 -12.78 -0.17
N SER A 236 -35.59 -13.31 0.42
CA SER A 236 -36.72 -12.50 0.89
C SER A 236 -36.33 -11.47 1.96
N SER A 237 -35.31 -11.72 2.79
CA SER A 237 -34.81 -10.72 3.75
C SER A 237 -34.10 -9.53 3.10
N PHE A 238 -33.55 -9.68 1.90
CA PHE A 238 -32.80 -8.62 1.21
C PHE A 238 -33.69 -7.61 0.48
N THR A 239 -34.93 -7.97 0.15
CA THR A 239 -35.85 -7.14 -0.65
C THR A 239 -36.45 -5.94 0.11
N LEU A 240 -36.04 -5.72 1.37
CA LEU A 240 -36.59 -4.70 2.28
C LEU A 240 -36.27 -3.24 1.90
N ALA A 241 -35.43 -2.98 0.88
CA ALA A 241 -35.04 -1.63 0.45
C ALA A 241 -35.61 -1.25 -0.92
N SER A 242 -36.83 -0.68 -0.93
CA SER A 242 -37.59 -0.36 -2.16
C SER A 242 -36.83 0.45 -3.21
N ASP A 243 -36.12 1.50 -2.78
CA ASP A 243 -35.45 2.42 -3.72
C ASP A 243 -34.34 1.76 -4.53
N VAL A 244 -33.64 0.77 -3.95
CA VAL A 244 -32.59 0.05 -4.68
C VAL A 244 -33.19 -1.05 -5.54
N MET A 245 -34.29 -1.66 -5.11
CA MET A 245 -34.99 -2.69 -5.88
C MET A 245 -35.44 -2.16 -7.25
N ASP A 246 -35.94 -0.94 -7.33
CA ASP A 246 -36.35 -0.35 -8.61
C ASP A 246 -35.17 -0.18 -9.57
N LYS A 247 -34.02 0.30 -9.06
CA LYS A 247 -32.78 0.41 -9.84
C LYS A 247 -32.28 -0.96 -10.33
N LEU A 248 -32.50 -2.03 -9.58
CA LEU A 248 -32.13 -3.39 -9.97
C LEU A 248 -33.05 -4.00 -11.04
N GLY A 249 -34.16 -3.34 -11.38
CA GLY A 249 -35.00 -3.67 -12.54
C GLY A 249 -34.62 -2.87 -13.81
N GLU A 250 -33.89 -1.77 -13.66
CA GLU A 250 -33.50 -0.93 -14.80
C GLU A 250 -32.37 -1.56 -15.64
N PRO A 251 -32.30 -1.24 -16.96
CA PRO A 251 -31.17 -1.62 -17.79
C PRO A 251 -29.85 -1.11 -17.21
N GLY A 252 -28.83 -1.96 -17.18
CA GLY A 252 -27.55 -1.61 -16.59
C GLY A 252 -26.56 -2.77 -16.60
N GLN A 253 -25.43 -2.56 -15.93
CA GLN A 253 -24.38 -3.55 -15.76
C GLN A 253 -23.98 -3.59 -14.30
N TYR A 254 -24.54 -4.55 -13.58
CA TYR A 254 -24.38 -4.65 -12.14
C TYR A 254 -23.72 -5.96 -11.74
N THR A 255 -23.05 -5.93 -10.59
CA THR A 255 -22.74 -7.15 -9.82
C THR A 255 -23.38 -6.99 -8.46
N LEU A 256 -24.28 -7.88 -8.10
CA LEU A 256 -24.89 -7.92 -6.78
C LEU A 256 -24.32 -9.09 -5.98
N PHE A 257 -23.74 -8.79 -4.82
CA PHE A 257 -23.47 -9.81 -3.81
C PHE A 257 -24.71 -9.93 -2.94
N ALA A 258 -25.60 -10.89 -3.22
CA ALA A 258 -26.90 -10.98 -2.56
C ALA A 258 -26.79 -11.83 -1.28
N PRO A 259 -26.95 -11.24 -0.08
CA PRO A 259 -26.97 -12.01 1.16
C PRO A 259 -28.24 -12.86 1.25
N THR A 260 -28.05 -14.13 1.59
CA THR A 260 -29.14 -15.09 1.85
C THR A 260 -29.84 -14.80 3.18
N ASN A 261 -31.05 -15.33 3.39
CA ASN A 261 -31.74 -15.22 4.68
C ASN A 261 -30.86 -15.72 5.84
N ASP A 262 -30.13 -16.83 5.65
CA ASP A 262 -29.14 -17.34 6.60
C ASP A 262 -28.05 -16.31 6.97
N ALA A 263 -27.70 -15.41 6.05
CA ALA A 263 -26.74 -14.33 6.31
C ALA A 263 -27.33 -13.26 7.25
N PHE A 264 -28.64 -13.01 7.17
CA PHE A 264 -29.35 -12.13 8.12
C PHE A 264 -29.50 -12.80 9.49
N ASP A 265 -29.82 -14.10 9.52
CA ASP A 265 -30.00 -14.86 10.77
C ASP A 265 -28.71 -14.98 11.60
N LYS A 266 -27.55 -14.89 10.95
CA LYS A 266 -26.23 -14.84 11.62
C LYS A 266 -25.95 -13.50 12.31
N MET A 267 -26.73 -12.44 12.04
CA MET A 267 -26.53 -11.14 12.66
C MET A 267 -27.15 -11.07 14.06
N ASN A 268 -26.56 -10.24 14.93
CA ASN A 268 -27.18 -9.96 16.22
C ASN A 268 -28.52 -9.22 16.01
N PRO A 269 -29.63 -9.66 16.61
CA PRO A 269 -30.95 -9.05 16.39
C PRO A 269 -31.02 -7.57 16.77
N ASP A 270 -30.44 -7.17 17.90
CA ASP A 270 -30.42 -5.76 18.34
C ASP A 270 -29.63 -4.90 17.35
N TYR A 271 -28.52 -5.42 16.81
CA TYR A 271 -27.73 -4.73 15.80
C TYR A 271 -28.48 -4.60 14.48
N LEU A 272 -29.21 -5.64 14.06
CA LEU A 272 -30.02 -5.61 12.86
C LEU A 272 -31.19 -4.62 12.99
N GLU A 273 -31.86 -4.60 14.13
CA GLU A 273 -32.93 -3.63 14.44
C GLU A 273 -32.40 -2.19 14.37
N ASN A 274 -31.21 -1.93 14.91
CA ASN A 274 -30.58 -0.62 14.84
C ASN A 274 -30.24 -0.19 13.40
N ILE A 275 -29.72 -1.11 12.57
CA ILE A 275 -29.46 -0.85 11.15
C ILE A 275 -30.76 -0.56 10.40
N MET A 276 -31.78 -1.40 10.60
CA MET A 276 -33.05 -1.31 9.90
C MET A 276 -33.89 -0.10 10.32
N GLY A 277 -33.65 0.44 11.52
CA GLY A 277 -34.30 1.64 12.03
C GLY A 277 -33.89 2.94 11.32
N ASP A 278 -32.78 2.96 10.56
CA ASP A 278 -32.30 4.14 9.85
C ASP A 278 -32.27 3.91 8.32
N PRO A 279 -33.18 4.54 7.54
CA PRO A 279 -33.23 4.41 6.09
C PRO A 279 -31.92 4.79 5.37
N ALA A 280 -31.14 5.72 5.91
CA ALA A 280 -29.86 6.11 5.33
C ALA A 280 -28.82 5.00 5.48
N VAL A 281 -28.81 4.33 6.64
CA VAL A 281 -27.93 3.18 6.90
C VAL A 281 -28.33 1.98 6.06
N VAL A 282 -29.63 1.67 5.95
CA VAL A 282 -30.15 0.61 5.07
C VAL A 282 -29.72 0.88 3.61
N LYS A 283 -29.87 2.12 3.13
CA LYS A 283 -29.44 2.49 1.79
C LYS A 283 -27.94 2.32 1.59
N ALA A 284 -27.10 2.70 2.55
CA ALA A 284 -25.66 2.47 2.48
C ALA A 284 -25.33 0.97 2.44
N LEU A 285 -25.96 0.18 3.32
CA LEU A 285 -25.78 -1.27 3.40
C LEU A 285 -26.09 -1.95 2.06
N VAL A 286 -27.25 -1.68 1.46
CA VAL A 286 -27.64 -2.31 0.19
C VAL A 286 -26.73 -1.87 -0.96
N ASN A 287 -26.36 -0.58 -1.02
CA ASN A 287 -25.44 -0.09 -2.05
C ASN A 287 -24.01 -0.64 -1.89
N TYR A 288 -23.61 -1.04 -0.68
CA TYR A 288 -22.31 -1.68 -0.44
C TYR A 288 -22.22 -3.10 -1.03
N HIS A 289 -23.36 -3.75 -1.28
CA HIS A 289 -23.43 -5.05 -1.95
C HIS A 289 -23.45 -4.95 -3.48
N LEU A 290 -23.55 -3.74 -4.03
CA LEU A 290 -23.76 -3.50 -5.46
C LEU A 290 -22.52 -2.89 -6.10
N LEU A 291 -22.04 -3.46 -7.20
CA LEU A 291 -21.05 -2.85 -8.09
C LEU A 291 -21.71 -2.33 -9.36
N LYS A 292 -21.15 -1.26 -9.93
CA LYS A 292 -21.58 -0.64 -11.21
C LYS A 292 -20.89 -1.27 -12.43
N SER A 293 -20.50 -2.55 -12.35
CA SER A 293 -19.89 -3.31 -13.43
C SER A 293 -20.15 -4.81 -13.25
N VAL A 294 -20.08 -5.59 -14.33
CA VAL A 294 -20.28 -7.06 -14.29
C VAL A 294 -18.95 -7.78 -14.01
N GLN A 295 -18.87 -8.47 -12.87
CA GLN A 295 -17.72 -9.23 -12.43
C GLN A 295 -18.08 -10.72 -12.37
N CYS A 296 -17.91 -11.41 -13.50
CA CYS A 296 -18.04 -12.86 -13.56
C CYS A 296 -16.89 -13.53 -12.79
N ALA A 297 -17.15 -14.65 -12.12
CA ALA A 297 -16.16 -15.30 -11.26
C ALA A 297 -14.91 -15.75 -12.03
N GLU A 298 -15.06 -16.22 -13.27
CA GLU A 298 -13.94 -16.66 -14.11
C GLU A 298 -13.03 -15.51 -14.59
N ALA A 299 -13.45 -14.25 -14.42
CA ALA A 299 -12.60 -13.09 -14.65
C ALA A 299 -11.67 -12.78 -13.47
N ILE A 300 -11.98 -13.26 -12.26
CA ILE A 300 -11.22 -12.98 -11.04
C ILE A 300 -10.09 -14.00 -10.92
N MET A 301 -8.85 -13.55 -11.11
CA MET A 301 -7.64 -14.38 -11.03
C MET A 301 -6.77 -14.07 -9.80
N VAL A 302 -6.97 -12.91 -9.19
CA VAL A 302 -6.24 -12.37 -8.04
C VAL A 302 -7.12 -11.34 -7.32
N GLY A 303 -6.87 -11.12 -6.03
CA GLY A 303 -7.48 -10.04 -5.27
C GLY A 303 -7.36 -8.70 -5.99
N SER A 304 -8.50 -8.08 -6.28
CA SER A 304 -8.63 -6.81 -6.97
C SER A 304 -9.63 -5.93 -6.23
N ILE A 305 -9.39 -4.62 -6.19
CA ILE A 305 -10.21 -3.67 -5.45
C ILE A 305 -11.27 -3.09 -6.39
N TYR A 306 -12.53 -3.06 -5.92
CA TYR A 306 -13.67 -2.54 -6.65
C TYR A 306 -14.44 -1.54 -5.78
N GLU A 307 -14.83 -0.43 -6.39
CA GLU A 307 -15.69 0.57 -5.75
C GLU A 307 -17.15 0.12 -5.81
N THR A 308 -17.82 0.12 -4.66
CA THR A 308 -19.24 -0.22 -4.53
C THR A 308 -20.12 0.97 -4.90
N ALA A 309 -21.44 0.75 -5.03
CA ALA A 309 -22.38 1.84 -5.26
C ALA A 309 -22.51 2.79 -4.06
N GLU A 310 -22.08 2.37 -2.86
CA GLU A 310 -21.98 3.20 -1.66
C GLU A 310 -20.78 4.16 -1.72
N GLY A 311 -19.73 3.80 -2.47
CA GLY A 311 -18.49 4.58 -2.65
C GLY A 311 -17.28 3.97 -1.94
N SER A 312 -17.50 3.13 -0.93
CA SER A 312 -16.44 2.35 -0.30
C SER A 312 -15.95 1.22 -1.19
N ASN A 313 -14.71 0.79 -0.97
CA ASN A 313 -14.08 -0.29 -1.73
C ASN A 313 -14.29 -1.66 -1.08
N ILE A 314 -14.42 -2.70 -1.90
CA ILE A 314 -14.31 -4.11 -1.52
C ILE A 314 -13.19 -4.79 -2.31
N GLU A 315 -12.53 -5.76 -1.70
CA GLU A 315 -11.60 -6.63 -2.41
C GLU A 315 -12.32 -7.89 -2.88
N ILE A 316 -12.32 -8.15 -4.18
CA ILE A 316 -12.82 -9.40 -4.74
C ILE A 316 -11.62 -10.21 -5.20
N GLY A 317 -11.50 -11.41 -4.63
CA GLY A 317 -10.44 -12.35 -4.93
C GLY A 317 -10.99 -13.74 -5.17
N CYS A 318 -10.08 -14.71 -5.16
CA CYS A 318 -10.43 -16.12 -5.27
C CYS A 318 -9.37 -16.96 -4.56
N ASP A 319 -9.80 -18.10 -4.00
CA ASP A 319 -8.93 -19.13 -3.46
C ASP A 319 -9.41 -20.50 -3.96
N GLY A 320 -8.64 -21.07 -4.90
CA GLY A 320 -9.08 -22.17 -5.73
C GLY A 320 -10.26 -21.78 -6.61
N ASP A 321 -11.37 -22.51 -6.47
CA ASP A 321 -12.60 -22.29 -7.25
C ASP A 321 -13.62 -21.40 -6.50
N SER A 322 -13.34 -21.06 -5.24
CA SER A 322 -14.17 -20.21 -4.41
C SER A 322 -13.81 -18.74 -4.63
N LEU A 323 -14.84 -17.93 -4.92
CA LEU A 323 -14.71 -16.48 -4.93
C LEU A 323 -14.60 -15.97 -3.48
N THR A 324 -13.75 -14.98 -3.23
CA THR A 324 -13.59 -14.35 -1.92
C THR A 324 -13.98 -12.89 -1.98
N VAL A 325 -14.60 -12.39 -0.92
CA VAL A 325 -14.91 -10.97 -0.74
C VAL A 325 -14.25 -10.52 0.55
N ASN A 326 -13.42 -9.48 0.49
CA ASN A 326 -12.54 -9.01 1.56
C ASN A 326 -11.70 -10.15 2.19
N GLY A 327 -11.25 -11.09 1.35
CA GLY A 327 -10.46 -12.26 1.77
C GLY A 327 -11.26 -13.42 2.38
N ILE A 328 -12.59 -13.27 2.53
CA ILE A 328 -13.46 -14.29 3.15
C ILE A 328 -14.17 -15.12 2.07
N LYS A 329 -14.19 -16.45 2.24
CA LYS A 329 -14.90 -17.40 1.36
C LYS A 329 -16.39 -17.47 1.69
N MET A 330 -17.11 -16.39 1.41
CA MET A 330 -18.54 -16.28 1.72
C MET A 330 -19.49 -16.59 0.55
N VAL A 331 -18.96 -16.70 -0.67
CA VAL A 331 -19.79 -16.87 -1.88
C VAL A 331 -20.27 -18.32 -1.99
N LEU A 332 -21.58 -18.53 -1.81
CA LEU A 332 -22.25 -19.84 -1.87
C LEU A 332 -22.52 -20.27 -3.31
N LYS A 333 -23.03 -19.35 -4.12
CA LYS A 333 -23.40 -19.59 -5.52
C LYS A 333 -22.98 -18.40 -6.35
N LYS A 334 -22.24 -18.66 -7.43
CA LYS A 334 -21.65 -17.65 -8.29
C LYS A 334 -22.26 -17.67 -9.68
N ASP A 335 -22.14 -16.54 -10.38
CA ASP A 335 -22.52 -16.37 -11.79
C ASP A 335 -24.01 -16.66 -12.07
N ILE A 336 -24.93 -16.18 -11.22
CA ILE A 336 -26.35 -16.13 -11.58
C ILE A 336 -26.53 -14.94 -12.51
N VAL A 337 -26.59 -15.23 -13.82
CA VAL A 337 -26.67 -14.20 -14.86
C VAL A 337 -28.09 -13.63 -14.93
N ALA A 338 -28.20 -12.32 -15.01
CA ALA A 338 -29.41 -11.54 -15.21
C ALA A 338 -29.26 -10.64 -16.45
N THR A 339 -30.37 -10.15 -17.00
CA THR A 339 -30.37 -9.28 -18.20
C THR A 339 -29.59 -7.97 -18.00
N ASN A 340 -29.49 -7.49 -16.76
CA ASN A 340 -28.80 -6.26 -16.37
C ASN A 340 -27.61 -6.49 -15.42
N GLY A 341 -27.11 -7.72 -15.30
CA GLY A 341 -25.90 -7.98 -14.51
C GLY A 341 -25.68 -9.42 -14.07
N VAL A 342 -24.98 -9.58 -12.94
CA VAL A 342 -24.68 -10.87 -12.33
C VAL A 342 -24.91 -10.84 -10.83
N ILE A 343 -25.44 -11.93 -10.28
CA ILE A 343 -25.65 -12.12 -8.84
C ILE A 343 -24.70 -13.21 -8.33
N HIS A 344 -24.07 -12.95 -7.19
CA HIS A 344 -23.34 -13.92 -6.39
C HIS A 344 -24.01 -14.01 -5.01
N LEU A 345 -24.52 -15.19 -4.65
CA LEU A 345 -25.12 -15.40 -3.34
C LEU A 345 -24.04 -15.51 -2.27
N ILE A 346 -24.20 -14.78 -1.17
CA ILE A 346 -23.26 -14.78 -0.05
C ILE A 346 -23.92 -15.25 1.25
N ASP A 347 -23.13 -15.86 2.11
CA ASP A 347 -23.56 -16.41 3.40
C ASP A 347 -23.35 -15.45 4.59
N GLN A 348 -22.84 -14.25 4.32
CA GLN A 348 -22.54 -13.21 5.31
C GLN A 348 -22.89 -11.83 4.76
N MET A 349 -23.38 -10.94 5.61
CA MET A 349 -23.67 -9.55 5.27
C MET A 349 -22.40 -8.72 5.08
N LEU A 350 -22.28 -7.99 3.97
CA LEU A 350 -21.25 -6.96 3.80
C LEU A 350 -21.69 -5.68 4.50
N ILE A 351 -21.03 -5.31 5.59
CA ILE A 351 -21.39 -4.14 6.38
C ILE A 351 -20.36 -3.01 6.12
N PRO A 352 -20.77 -1.88 5.50
CA PRO A 352 -19.88 -0.74 5.32
C PRO A 352 -19.54 -0.08 6.65
N ASP A 353 -18.45 0.67 6.72
CA ASP A 353 -18.07 1.37 7.95
C ASP A 353 -19.13 2.40 8.38
N SER A 354 -19.83 3.02 7.42
CA SER A 354 -20.96 3.94 7.65
C SER A 354 -22.15 3.30 8.36
N ALA A 355 -22.27 1.97 8.36
CA ALA A 355 -23.31 1.22 9.08
C ALA A 355 -22.84 0.62 10.41
N LYS A 356 -21.58 0.86 10.78
CA LYS A 356 -20.98 0.36 12.03
C LYS A 356 -20.92 1.47 13.07
N GLU A 357 -21.10 1.09 14.34
CA GLU A 357 -20.81 2.00 15.44
C GLU A 357 -19.32 2.34 15.47
N VAL A 358 -18.97 3.59 15.77
CA VAL A 358 -17.58 4.07 15.72
C VAL A 358 -16.64 3.25 16.60
N LYS A 359 -17.09 2.80 17.77
CA LYS A 359 -16.29 1.94 18.66
C LYS A 359 -15.89 0.60 18.02
N SER A 360 -16.68 0.10 17.08
CA SER A 360 -16.39 -1.14 16.33
C SER A 360 -15.44 -0.92 15.14
N LEU A 361 -15.19 0.33 14.76
CA LEU A 361 -14.23 0.70 13.71
C LEU A 361 -12.77 0.70 14.19
N LEU A 362 -12.55 0.57 15.51
CA LEU A 362 -11.23 0.45 16.11
C LEU A 362 -10.53 -0.81 15.62
N GLU A 363 -9.28 -0.67 15.17
CA GLU A 363 -8.51 -1.75 14.59
C GLU A 363 -7.63 -2.43 15.64
N THR A 364 -6.94 -3.50 15.23
CA THR A 364 -5.94 -4.20 16.07
C THR A 364 -4.83 -3.25 16.53
N SER A 365 -4.53 -2.21 15.75
CA SER A 365 -3.53 -1.20 16.08
C SER A 365 -3.95 -0.25 17.21
N GLN A 366 -5.24 -0.19 17.57
CA GLN A 366 -5.80 0.56 18.71
C GLN A 366 -6.49 -0.34 19.75
N SER A 367 -6.21 -1.65 19.74
CA SER A 367 -6.84 -2.63 20.64
C SER A 367 -6.66 -2.31 22.13
N THR A 368 -5.54 -1.68 22.51
CA THR A 368 -5.28 -1.27 23.90
C THR A 368 -6.21 -0.15 24.34
N PHE A 369 -6.46 0.82 23.46
CA PHE A 369 -7.43 1.89 23.70
C PHE A 369 -8.84 1.32 23.82
N SER A 370 -9.26 0.49 22.86
CA SER A 370 -10.57 -0.18 22.87
C SER A 370 -10.83 -0.92 24.19
N ARG A 371 -9.89 -1.79 24.60
CA ARG A 371 -9.99 -2.54 25.86
C ARG A 371 -10.11 -1.62 27.07
N LYS A 372 -9.35 -0.52 27.11
CA LYS A 372 -9.39 0.42 28.24
C LYS A 372 -10.68 1.22 28.31
N LEU A 373 -11.29 1.56 27.17
CA LEU A 373 -12.63 2.15 27.16
C LEU A 373 -13.66 1.20 27.78
N SER A 374 -13.58 -0.09 27.47
CA SER A 374 -14.46 -1.11 28.07
C SER A 374 -14.18 -1.31 29.57
N GLU A 375 -12.91 -1.50 29.96
CA GLU A 375 -12.53 -1.73 31.37
C GLU A 375 -12.94 -0.58 32.31
N LEU A 376 -12.98 0.66 31.81
CA LEU A 376 -13.35 1.84 32.60
C LEU A 376 -14.83 2.23 32.47
N GLY A 377 -15.65 1.42 31.77
CA GLY A 377 -17.08 1.69 31.56
C GLY A 377 -17.36 2.88 30.63
N LEU A 378 -16.36 3.40 29.92
CA LEU A 378 -16.52 4.51 28.97
C LEU A 378 -17.18 4.05 27.67
N ALA A 379 -17.09 2.77 27.31
CA ALA A 379 -17.76 2.24 26.12
C ALA A 379 -19.29 2.20 26.25
N GLU A 380 -19.81 2.10 27.49
CA GLU A 380 -21.26 2.01 27.77
C GLU A 380 -21.96 3.37 27.63
N SER A 381 -21.26 4.46 27.91
CA SER A 381 -21.77 5.83 27.69
C SER A 381 -21.80 6.23 26.20
N LEU A 382 -21.15 5.44 25.34
CA LEU A 382 -21.09 5.61 23.88
C LEU A 382 -22.11 4.71 23.18
N GLY A 383 -23.38 4.97 23.49
CA GLY A 383 -24.52 4.24 22.94
C GLY A 383 -24.72 4.46 21.42
N PRO A 384 -25.56 3.63 20.78
CA PRO A 384 -25.82 3.70 19.33
C PRO A 384 -26.47 5.02 18.89
N LYS A 385 -27.20 5.70 19.78
CA LYS A 385 -27.87 6.99 19.50
C LYS A 385 -27.03 8.22 19.86
N THR A 386 -25.85 8.02 20.44
CA THR A 386 -24.97 9.11 20.85
C THR A 386 -24.03 9.45 19.71
N GLU A 387 -24.02 10.70 19.27
CA GLU A 387 -23.02 11.17 18.30
C GLU A 387 -21.72 11.57 19.00
N TYR A 388 -20.59 11.06 18.53
CA TYR A 388 -19.28 11.37 19.12
C TYR A 388 -18.13 11.26 18.12
N THR A 389 -16.95 11.71 18.52
CA THR A 389 -15.71 11.48 17.78
C THR A 389 -14.68 10.83 18.70
N LEU A 390 -14.11 9.70 18.27
CA LEU A 390 -13.00 9.03 18.96
C LEU A 390 -11.67 9.49 18.38
N LEU A 391 -10.84 10.09 19.24
CA LEU A 391 -9.44 10.36 18.97
C LEU A 391 -8.64 9.13 19.45
N ALA A 392 -8.49 8.12 18.61
CA ALA A 392 -7.97 6.82 19.02
C ALA A 392 -6.44 6.74 18.90
N PRO A 393 -5.68 6.68 20.01
CA PRO A 393 -4.24 6.51 19.96
C PRO A 393 -3.85 5.08 19.55
N PHE A 394 -2.70 4.93 18.88
CA PHE A 394 -2.12 3.62 18.63
C PHE A 394 -1.66 2.93 19.92
N ASN A 395 -1.57 1.59 19.88
CA ASN A 395 -1.07 0.77 20.98
C ASN A 395 0.30 1.24 21.52
N SER A 396 1.18 1.77 20.66
CA SER A 396 2.49 2.31 21.05
C SER A 396 2.42 3.53 21.96
N ALA A 397 1.28 4.22 22.04
CA ALA A 397 1.08 5.35 22.94
C ALA A 397 0.93 4.94 24.42
N PHE A 398 0.59 3.67 24.70
CA PHE A 398 0.37 3.16 26.05
C PHE A 398 1.66 2.56 26.62
N THR A 399 2.54 3.41 27.16
CA THR A 399 3.80 2.97 27.79
C THR A 399 3.53 2.29 29.14
N SER A 400 4.51 1.52 29.65
CA SER A 400 4.42 0.85 30.95
C SER A 400 4.14 1.83 32.10
N GLU A 401 4.78 3.00 32.06
CA GLU A 401 4.57 4.08 33.02
C GLU A 401 3.11 4.55 32.99
N MET A 402 2.54 4.78 31.81
CA MET A 402 1.15 5.20 31.68
C MET A 402 0.16 4.13 32.16
N MET A 403 0.49 2.86 31.91
CA MET A 403 -0.32 1.74 32.36
C MET A 403 -0.25 1.51 33.88
N SER A 404 0.75 2.08 34.56
CA SER A 404 0.90 2.04 36.02
C SER A 404 0.29 3.24 36.74
N MET A 405 -0.28 4.21 36.01
CA MET A 405 -0.92 5.39 36.60
C MET A 405 -2.22 5.02 37.33
N ASP A 406 -2.63 5.91 38.24
CA ASP A 406 -3.92 5.83 38.92
C ASP A 406 -5.08 5.70 37.92
N THR A 407 -6.05 4.87 38.27
CA THR A 407 -7.15 4.51 37.38
C THR A 407 -8.08 5.69 37.09
N ASN A 408 -8.26 6.62 38.03
CA ASN A 408 -9.06 7.84 37.81
C ASN A 408 -8.33 8.80 36.87
N MET A 409 -7.01 8.92 37.02
CA MET A 409 -6.20 9.73 36.11
C MET A 409 -6.21 9.16 34.69
N LEU A 410 -6.10 7.84 34.54
CA LEU A 410 -6.20 7.20 33.23
C LEU A 410 -7.59 7.39 32.63
N ARG A 411 -8.66 7.25 33.42
CA ARG A 411 -10.03 7.53 32.99
C ARG A 411 -10.18 8.95 32.44
N LEU A 412 -9.73 9.96 33.19
CA LEU A 412 -9.77 11.36 32.75
C LEU A 412 -8.98 11.57 31.45
N ILE A 413 -7.82 10.94 31.30
CA ILE A 413 -7.06 10.98 30.05
C ILE A 413 -7.88 10.41 28.89
N LEU A 414 -8.53 9.26 29.06
CA LEU A 414 -9.33 8.65 27.99
C LEU A 414 -10.62 9.42 27.69
N GLU A 415 -11.23 10.06 28.68
CA GLU A 415 -12.37 10.97 28.48
C GLU A 415 -11.97 12.17 27.60
N ASN A 416 -10.71 12.63 27.67
CA ASN A 416 -10.19 13.65 26.75
C ASN A 416 -10.00 13.16 25.30
N HIS A 417 -10.15 11.88 25.02
CA HIS A 417 -10.07 11.30 23.67
C HIS A 417 -11.45 11.12 23.03
N ILE A 418 -12.51 11.57 23.69
CA ILE A 418 -13.89 11.44 23.20
C ILE A 418 -14.48 12.84 23.12
N LEU A 419 -14.86 13.25 21.91
CA LEU A 419 -15.56 14.52 21.68
C LEU A 419 -17.07 14.31 21.69
N LYS A 420 -17.81 15.30 22.18
CA LYS A 420 -19.28 15.28 22.30
C LYS A 420 -20.04 15.43 20.98
N ILE A 421 -19.31 15.61 19.87
CA ILE A 421 -19.87 15.84 18.54
C ILE A 421 -19.24 14.90 17.53
N LYS A 422 -19.99 14.55 16.48
CA LYS A 422 -19.45 13.94 15.26
C LYS A 422 -18.73 15.02 14.46
N MET A 423 -17.42 14.86 14.24
CA MET A 423 -16.60 15.86 13.60
C MET A 423 -15.84 15.28 12.41
N LYS A 424 -16.08 15.77 11.19
CA LYS A 424 -15.31 15.32 10.02
C LYS A 424 -13.99 16.05 9.92
N LEU A 425 -12.98 15.37 9.35
CA LEU A 425 -11.67 15.97 9.12
C LEU A 425 -11.74 17.23 8.24
N SER A 426 -12.68 17.27 7.29
CA SER A 426 -12.90 18.42 6.39
C SER A 426 -13.58 19.62 7.06
N GLU A 427 -14.20 19.42 8.21
CA GLU A 427 -14.92 20.46 8.96
C GLU A 427 -14.01 21.16 9.98
N LEU A 428 -12.82 20.61 10.21
CA LEU A 428 -11.83 21.20 11.10
C LEU A 428 -11.23 22.48 10.51
N TYR A 429 -11.04 23.50 11.34
CA TYR A 429 -10.33 24.73 10.98
C TYR A 429 -9.26 25.10 12.03
N ASN A 430 -8.28 25.92 11.63
CA ASN A 430 -7.16 26.28 12.51
C ASN A 430 -7.63 27.10 13.72
N GLU A 431 -7.08 26.80 14.90
CA GLU A 431 -7.47 27.36 16.21
C GLU A 431 -8.92 27.06 16.63
N GLN A 432 -9.60 26.09 16.00
CA GLN A 432 -10.87 25.58 16.50
C GLN A 432 -10.68 24.95 17.88
N THR A 433 -11.67 25.10 18.75
CA THR A 433 -11.73 24.42 20.05
C THR A 433 -12.78 23.32 20.02
N LEU A 434 -12.43 22.15 20.55
CA LEU A 434 -13.28 20.95 20.58
C LEU A 434 -13.52 20.53 22.03
N GLU A 435 -14.78 20.37 22.41
CA GLU A 435 -15.14 19.97 23.77
C GLU A 435 -15.15 18.43 23.92
N THR A 436 -14.40 17.96 24.92
CA THR A 436 -14.33 16.55 25.31
C THR A 436 -15.45 16.17 26.26
N ILE A 437 -15.72 14.87 26.45
CA ILE A 437 -16.69 14.42 27.47
C ILE A 437 -16.21 14.74 28.90
N ALA A 438 -14.91 14.93 29.11
CA ALA A 438 -14.33 15.42 30.37
C ALA A 438 -14.61 16.91 30.63
N GLY A 439 -15.22 17.64 29.69
CA GLY A 439 -15.46 19.08 29.78
C GLY A 439 -14.21 19.94 29.53
N LYS A 440 -13.10 19.35 29.06
CA LYS A 440 -11.90 20.09 28.63
C LYS A 440 -12.03 20.49 27.17
N LEU A 441 -11.44 21.63 26.81
CA LEU A 441 -11.34 22.13 25.44
C LEU A 441 -9.98 21.75 24.84
N LEU A 442 -10.00 21.20 23.63
CA LEU A 442 -8.80 20.88 22.85
C LEU A 442 -8.69 21.82 21.66
N ARG A 443 -7.50 22.36 21.42
CA ARG A 443 -7.21 23.23 20.27
C ARG A 443 -6.79 22.42 19.06
N VAL A 444 -7.27 22.83 17.90
CA VAL A 444 -6.95 22.25 16.59
C VAL A 444 -5.90 23.12 15.89
N PHE A 445 -4.84 22.49 15.42
CA PHE A 445 -3.78 23.12 14.64
C PHE A 445 -3.73 22.50 13.25
N ILE A 446 -3.97 23.32 12.22
CA ILE A 446 -3.93 22.88 10.82
C ILE A 446 -2.65 23.37 10.17
N TYR A 447 -1.82 22.41 9.77
CA TYR A 447 -0.61 22.63 9.01
C TYR A 447 -0.81 22.23 7.55
N ARG A 448 0.16 22.52 6.70
CA ARG A 448 0.12 22.18 5.27
C ARG A 448 -0.07 20.67 5.03
N THR A 449 0.53 19.83 5.86
CA THR A 449 0.58 18.37 5.66
C THR A 449 0.09 17.57 6.87
N ALA A 450 -0.37 18.23 7.93
CA ALA A 450 -0.78 17.62 9.19
C ALA A 450 -1.95 18.38 9.83
N VAL A 451 -2.81 17.64 10.52
CA VAL A 451 -3.84 18.18 11.41
C VAL A 451 -3.55 17.64 12.79
N CYS A 452 -3.43 18.52 13.77
CA CYS A 452 -3.07 18.17 15.13
C CYS A 452 -4.10 18.70 16.12
N ILE A 453 -4.30 17.95 17.20
CA ILE A 453 -5.18 18.32 18.30
C ILE A 453 -4.29 18.31 19.54
N GLU A 454 -4.11 19.48 20.15
CA GLU A 454 -3.12 19.69 21.22
C GLU A 454 -1.71 19.16 20.84
N ASN A 455 -1.17 18.22 21.61
CA ASN A 455 0.18 17.68 21.46
C ASN A 455 0.30 16.53 20.44
N THR A 456 -0.81 16.06 19.86
CA THR A 456 -0.82 14.87 19.00
C THR A 456 -1.35 15.20 17.62
N CYS A 457 -0.82 14.54 16.61
CA CYS A 457 -1.27 14.71 15.23
C CYS A 457 -2.06 13.51 14.76
N MET A 458 -3.09 13.79 13.96
CA MET A 458 -3.91 12.79 13.31
C MET A 458 -3.08 12.01 12.28
N VAL A 459 -3.41 10.73 12.14
CA VAL A 459 -2.87 9.84 11.13
C VAL A 459 -3.95 9.56 10.10
N ARG A 460 -3.52 9.35 8.85
CA ARG A 460 -4.42 8.97 7.75
C ARG A 460 -5.22 7.72 8.12
N GLY A 461 -6.43 7.62 7.58
CA GLY A 461 -7.37 6.53 7.88
C GLY A 461 -8.45 6.92 8.89
N SER A 462 -8.97 8.15 8.79
CA SER A 462 -10.21 8.49 9.50
C SER A 462 -11.37 7.70 8.91
N LYS A 463 -12.29 7.25 9.78
CA LYS A 463 -13.43 6.43 9.37
C LYS A 463 -14.72 7.01 9.93
N GLU A 464 -15.74 7.11 9.09
CA GLU A 464 -17.07 7.55 9.49
C GLU A 464 -17.91 6.31 9.86
N GLY A 465 -18.47 6.33 11.07
CA GLY A 465 -19.44 5.35 11.54
C GLY A 465 -20.86 5.91 11.52
N SER A 466 -21.83 5.05 11.82
CA SER A 466 -23.25 5.42 11.90
C SER A 466 -23.50 6.52 12.93
N ASN A 467 -22.84 6.43 14.09
CA ASN A 467 -23.00 7.35 15.23
C ASN A 467 -21.77 8.24 15.50
N GLY A 468 -20.88 8.44 14.53
CA GLY A 468 -19.75 9.34 14.77
C GLY A 468 -18.55 9.22 13.83
N MET A 469 -17.38 9.65 14.32
CA MET A 469 -16.12 9.63 13.58
C MET A 469 -14.98 9.01 14.38
N LEU A 470 -14.13 8.24 13.71
CA LEU A 470 -12.88 7.72 14.25
C LEU A 470 -11.70 8.46 13.61
N HIS A 471 -10.84 9.02 14.46
CA HIS A 471 -9.59 9.67 14.09
C HIS A 471 -8.43 9.01 14.80
N SER A 472 -7.53 8.37 14.05
CA SER A 472 -6.32 7.79 14.63
C SER A 472 -5.31 8.87 15.01
N VAL A 473 -4.73 8.81 16.20
CA VAL A 473 -3.71 9.75 16.69
C VAL A 473 -2.44 9.03 17.16
N ARG A 474 -1.30 9.72 17.16
CA ARG A 474 0.01 9.10 17.45
C ARG A 474 0.26 8.85 18.94
N SER A 475 -0.16 9.79 19.78
CA SER A 475 0.05 9.80 21.22
C SER A 475 -1.22 10.17 21.96
N LEU A 476 -1.21 9.91 23.27
CA LEU A 476 -2.26 10.34 24.18
C LEU A 476 -2.29 11.87 24.31
N ILE A 477 -3.49 12.42 24.37
CA ILE A 477 -3.80 13.83 24.55
C ILE A 477 -3.77 14.16 26.04
N LYS A 478 -3.00 15.18 26.39
CA LYS A 478 -2.99 15.78 27.72
C LYS A 478 -3.22 17.28 27.58
N PRO A 479 -4.44 17.79 27.83
CA PRO A 479 -4.72 19.21 27.73
C PRO A 479 -3.79 20.00 28.66
N PRO A 480 -3.18 21.10 28.20
CA PRO A 480 -2.33 21.91 29.06
C PRO A 480 -3.18 22.66 30.09
N GLU A 481 -2.69 22.75 31.32
CA GLU A 481 -3.38 23.43 32.44
C GLU A 481 -2.65 24.70 32.90
N LYS A 482 -1.44 24.92 32.38
CA LYS A 482 -0.54 26.01 32.78
C LYS A 482 -0.19 26.89 31.61
N THR A 483 -0.04 28.18 31.88
CA THR A 483 0.51 29.16 30.93
C THR A 483 1.99 28.90 30.68
N ILE A 484 2.53 29.49 29.61
CA ILE A 484 3.97 29.45 29.31
C ILE A 484 4.76 29.95 30.52
N TYR A 485 4.30 31.05 31.13
CA TYR A 485 4.89 31.62 32.32
C TYR A 485 5.01 30.62 33.50
N GLU A 486 3.91 29.96 33.85
CA GLU A 486 3.85 29.02 34.97
C GLU A 486 4.73 27.78 34.73
N LEU A 487 4.82 27.32 33.48
CA LEU A 487 5.69 26.20 33.11
C LEU A 487 7.16 26.55 33.25
N LEU A 488 7.59 27.73 32.75
CA LEU A 488 8.98 28.17 32.85
C LEU A 488 9.42 28.39 34.30
N ILE A 489 8.53 28.91 35.16
CA ILE A 489 8.81 29.05 36.60
C ILE A 489 8.95 27.69 37.28
N ALA A 490 8.03 26.77 37.01
CA ALA A 490 8.02 25.47 37.66
C ALA A 490 9.24 24.61 37.31
N ASP A 491 9.78 24.73 36.09
CA ASP A 491 10.97 24.00 35.64
C ASP A 491 12.26 24.50 36.32
N GLY A 492 12.35 25.80 36.60
CA GLY A 492 13.45 26.41 37.37
C GLY A 492 14.78 26.58 36.62
N ARG A 493 14.92 26.07 35.39
CA ARG A 493 16.10 26.26 34.52
C ARG A 493 16.07 27.51 33.65
N PHE A 494 15.08 28.38 33.84
CA PHE A 494 14.82 29.56 32.99
C PHE A 494 14.92 30.89 33.76
N LYS A 495 15.60 30.91 34.92
CA LYS A 495 15.61 32.07 35.83
C LYS A 495 16.20 33.32 35.16
N LYS A 496 17.30 33.17 34.41
CA LYS A 496 17.94 34.28 33.67
C LYS A 496 17.04 34.78 32.55
N PHE A 497 16.42 33.88 31.79
CA PHE A 497 15.50 34.25 30.73
C PHE A 497 14.28 35.01 31.27
N LEU A 498 13.66 34.52 32.35
CA LEU A 498 12.54 35.19 33.02
C LEU A 498 12.93 36.57 33.57
N SER A 499 14.11 36.70 34.18
CA SER A 499 14.62 38.00 34.67
C SER A 499 14.87 39.00 33.54
N LEU A 500 15.35 38.55 32.37
CA LEU A 500 15.49 39.39 31.18
C LEU A 500 14.12 39.84 30.64
N MET A 501 13.15 38.93 30.58
CA MET A 501 11.78 39.25 30.17
C MET A 501 11.12 40.27 31.10
N GLU A 502 11.36 40.17 32.41
CA GLU A 502 10.90 41.15 33.40
C GLU A 502 11.55 42.52 33.21
N THR A 503 12.88 42.56 33.08
CA THR A 503 13.63 43.80 32.87
C THR A 503 13.23 44.51 31.57
N ALA A 504 12.89 43.75 30.53
CA ALA A 504 12.45 44.27 29.24
C ALA A 504 10.95 44.60 29.18
N GLY A 505 10.19 44.45 30.28
CA GLY A 505 8.75 44.72 30.29
C GLY A 505 7.91 43.74 29.48
N LEU A 506 8.45 42.58 29.10
CA LEU A 506 7.79 41.54 28.29
C LEU A 506 7.18 40.43 29.15
N TYR A 507 7.15 40.59 30.47
CA TYR A 507 6.70 39.57 31.40
C TYR A 507 5.24 39.15 31.20
N ASP A 508 4.37 40.12 30.86
CA ASP A 508 2.94 39.87 30.65
C ASP A 508 2.68 39.09 29.35
N LEU A 509 3.57 39.17 28.36
CA LEU A 509 3.46 38.40 27.11
C LEU A 509 3.42 36.89 27.38
N LEU A 510 4.14 36.42 28.42
CA LEU A 510 4.16 35.00 28.79
C LEU A 510 2.86 34.52 29.44
N LYS A 511 2.01 35.46 29.90
CA LYS A 511 0.76 35.19 30.62
C LYS A 511 -0.47 35.47 29.77
N GLN A 512 -0.36 36.38 28.80
CA GLN A 512 -1.46 36.78 27.93
C GLN A 512 -2.03 35.58 27.18
N GLU A 513 -3.36 35.59 27.02
CA GLU A 513 -4.05 34.62 26.18
C GLU A 513 -3.65 34.80 24.72
N GLY A 514 -3.49 33.68 24.02
CA GLY A 514 -3.09 33.67 22.63
C GLY A 514 -2.53 32.31 22.21
N SER A 515 -2.01 32.26 20.99
CA SER A 515 -1.33 31.08 20.45
C SER A 515 0.09 31.49 20.09
N TYR A 516 1.04 31.12 20.94
CA TYR A 516 2.45 31.50 20.79
C TYR A 516 3.36 30.29 20.63
N THR A 517 4.44 30.46 19.87
CA THR A 517 5.58 29.53 19.87
C THR A 517 6.78 30.24 20.48
N VAL A 518 7.29 29.69 21.59
CA VAL A 518 8.41 30.26 22.34
C VAL A 518 9.60 29.33 22.32
N PHE A 519 10.72 29.81 21.80
CA PHE A 519 12.00 29.11 21.91
C PHE A 519 12.70 29.59 23.19
N ALA A 520 12.56 28.86 24.29
CA ALA A 520 13.03 29.30 25.61
C ALA A 520 14.48 28.86 25.89
N PRO A 521 15.44 29.78 26.01
CA PRO A 521 16.82 29.46 26.37
C PRO A 521 16.96 29.14 27.85
N THR A 522 17.62 28.02 28.16
CA THR A 522 17.97 27.65 29.54
C THR A 522 19.05 28.56 30.13
N ASP A 523 19.22 28.57 31.45
CA ASP A 523 20.24 29.37 32.15
C ASP A 523 21.68 29.09 31.67
N ASP A 524 21.93 27.87 31.18
CA ASP A 524 23.18 27.44 30.54
C ASP A 524 23.49 28.22 29.26
N ALA A 525 22.46 28.63 28.52
CA ALA A 525 22.60 29.40 27.27
C ALA A 525 23.23 30.78 27.48
N PHE A 526 23.27 31.25 28.73
CA PHE A 526 23.76 32.57 29.11
C PHE A 526 25.09 32.51 29.88
N VAL A 527 25.69 31.33 30.09
CA VAL A 527 26.92 31.19 30.89
C VAL A 527 28.12 31.82 30.19
N ASP A 528 28.23 31.65 28.88
CA ASP A 528 29.39 32.09 28.08
C ASP A 528 29.22 33.49 27.47
N LEU A 529 28.18 34.23 27.87
CA LEU A 529 27.91 35.56 27.34
C LEU A 529 28.72 36.64 28.07
N SER A 530 29.34 37.55 27.31
CA SER A 530 30.04 38.70 27.88
C SER A 530 29.06 39.67 28.56
N LYS A 531 29.57 40.58 29.39
CA LYS A 531 28.72 41.61 30.02
C LYS A 531 28.08 42.52 28.98
N GLU A 532 28.79 42.77 27.88
CA GLU A 532 28.34 43.54 26.73
C GLU A 532 27.21 42.81 26.00
N ASP A 533 27.35 41.50 25.77
CA ASP A 533 26.30 40.68 25.15
C ASP A 533 25.06 40.61 26.03
N MET A 534 25.23 40.45 27.35
CA MET A 534 24.13 40.48 28.31
C MET A 534 23.41 41.82 28.35
N ALA A 535 24.12 42.93 28.12
CA ALA A 535 23.49 44.25 27.99
C ALA A 535 22.71 44.39 26.68
N LEU A 536 23.21 43.82 25.57
CA LEU A 536 22.50 43.80 24.29
C LEU A 536 21.19 43.00 24.38
N LEU A 537 21.20 41.90 25.13
CA LEU A 537 20.02 41.06 25.38
C LEU A 537 18.90 41.75 26.18
N ARG A 538 19.20 42.84 26.90
CA ARG A 538 18.19 43.65 27.58
C ARG A 538 17.39 44.52 26.61
N SER A 539 17.79 44.62 25.34
CA SER A 539 16.96 45.23 24.32
C SER A 539 15.79 44.31 23.96
N GLU A 540 14.57 44.86 23.88
CA GLU A 540 13.33 44.11 23.56
C GLU A 540 13.46 43.29 22.26
N ASN A 541 14.27 43.77 21.32
CA ASN A 541 14.43 43.17 19.99
C ASN A 541 14.93 41.71 20.02
N ILE A 542 15.84 41.32 20.91
CA ILE A 542 16.38 39.94 20.90
C ILE A 542 15.43 38.96 21.59
N LEU A 543 14.79 39.40 22.68
CA LEU A 543 13.81 38.57 23.38
C LEU A 543 12.60 38.29 22.47
N LEU A 544 12.08 39.31 21.77
CA LEU A 544 10.99 39.16 20.81
C LEU A 544 11.33 38.28 19.60
N TYR A 545 12.62 38.00 19.33
CA TYR A 545 13.04 37.05 18.28
C TYR A 545 12.80 35.59 18.69
N HIS A 546 12.59 35.31 19.97
CA HIS A 546 12.28 33.96 20.47
C HIS A 546 10.78 33.64 20.42
N PHE A 547 9.94 34.60 20.03
CA PHE A 547 8.48 34.47 19.98
C PHE A 547 7.97 34.54 18.55
N SER A 548 7.05 33.65 18.21
CA SER A 548 6.29 33.68 16.96
C SER A 548 4.79 33.53 17.23
N ASN A 549 3.95 34.12 16.38
CA ASN A 549 2.50 33.94 16.44
C ASN A 549 2.09 32.59 15.86
N GLY A 550 1.14 31.92 16.50
CA GLY A 550 0.70 30.56 16.18
C GLY A 550 1.43 29.49 17.00
N THR A 551 0.78 28.34 17.14
CA THR A 551 1.33 27.17 17.85
C THR A 551 1.95 26.19 16.85
N PHE A 552 3.27 26.07 16.85
CA PHE A 552 4.01 25.17 15.94
C PHE A 552 4.63 24.03 16.73
N ILE A 553 4.01 22.85 16.71
CA ILE A 553 4.54 21.62 17.30
C ILE A 553 5.35 20.81 16.29
N ASN A 554 6.29 20.00 16.76
CA ASN A 554 7.16 19.17 15.93
C ASN A 554 6.36 18.23 15.02
N GLY A 555 5.31 17.61 15.56
CA GLY A 555 4.44 16.69 14.82
C GLY A 555 3.72 17.31 13.63
N GLY A 556 3.51 18.64 13.66
CA GLY A 556 2.86 19.40 12.60
C GLY A 556 3.80 19.84 11.48
N LEU A 557 5.11 19.83 11.72
CA LEU A 557 6.11 20.24 10.74
C LEU A 557 6.42 19.10 9.78
N GLU A 558 6.51 19.43 8.48
CA GLU A 558 6.93 18.47 7.48
C GLU A 558 8.42 18.11 7.64
N GLY A 559 8.70 16.81 7.74
CA GLY A 559 10.06 16.31 7.95
C GLY A 559 11.00 16.69 6.81
N GLY A 560 12.18 17.22 7.15
CA GLY A 560 13.19 17.61 6.17
C GLY A 560 12.95 18.97 5.50
N VAL A 561 11.82 19.63 5.75
CA VAL A 561 11.48 20.95 5.19
C VAL A 561 11.78 22.07 6.18
N THR A 562 12.37 23.17 5.70
CA THR A 562 12.59 24.38 6.49
C THR A 562 11.37 25.27 6.46
N ASN A 563 10.74 25.46 7.62
CA ASN A 563 9.60 26.34 7.86
C ASN A 563 10.11 27.71 8.32
N LEU A 564 9.54 28.79 7.77
CA LEU A 564 9.89 30.16 8.15
C LEU A 564 8.81 30.69 9.10
N LEU A 565 9.16 30.85 10.38
CA LEU A 565 8.25 31.39 11.39
C LEU A 565 8.55 32.88 11.61
N LYS A 566 7.58 33.75 11.34
CA LYS A 566 7.74 35.19 11.56
C LYS A 566 7.73 35.49 13.06
N THR A 567 8.80 36.10 13.55
CA THR A 567 8.91 36.45 14.98
C THR A 567 8.25 37.80 15.28
N PHE A 568 8.04 38.11 16.56
CA PHE A 568 7.58 39.43 17.00
C PHE A 568 8.59 40.54 16.75
N GLN A 569 9.88 40.20 16.71
CA GLN A 569 10.93 41.11 16.25
C GLN A 569 10.78 41.45 14.74
N GLY A 570 10.12 40.58 13.97
CA GLY A 570 9.80 40.78 12.56
C GLY A 570 10.62 39.93 11.58
N LYS A 571 11.81 39.45 11.99
CA LYS A 571 12.63 38.51 11.21
C LYS A 571 12.14 37.07 11.37
N ASN A 572 12.49 36.20 10.43
CA ASN A 572 12.05 34.80 10.46
C ASN A 572 13.02 33.90 11.23
N LEU A 573 12.47 32.93 11.95
CA LEU A 573 13.17 31.74 12.43
C LEU A 573 13.09 30.64 11.36
N GLN A 574 14.18 29.93 11.15
CA GLN A 574 14.23 28.76 10.27
C GLN A 574 14.05 27.49 11.09
N VAL A 575 12.87 26.88 11.03
CA VAL A 575 12.50 25.74 11.87
C VAL A 575 12.35 24.49 11.02
N LYS A 576 13.07 23.43 11.36
CA LYS A 576 13.11 22.18 10.59
C LYS A 576 12.92 20.98 11.52
N SER A 577 11.99 20.09 11.19
CA SER A 577 11.87 18.80 11.89
C SER A 577 12.86 17.78 11.30
N VAL A 578 13.70 17.19 12.15
CA VAL A 578 14.69 16.16 11.80
C VAL A 578 14.74 15.11 12.90
N ASN A 579 14.58 13.82 12.53
CA ASN A 579 14.68 12.68 13.45
C ASN A 579 13.81 12.83 14.72
N ASN A 580 12.56 13.29 14.57
CA ASN A 580 11.64 13.53 15.68
C ASN A 580 12.13 14.58 16.70
N SER A 581 12.99 15.51 16.28
CA SER A 581 13.42 16.69 17.02
C SER A 581 13.35 17.93 16.11
N ILE A 582 13.37 19.12 16.71
CA ILE A 582 13.35 20.38 15.99
C ILE A 582 14.78 20.95 15.89
N LEU A 583 15.10 21.53 14.75
CA LEU A 583 16.22 22.44 14.56
C LEU A 583 15.68 23.85 14.34
N VAL A 584 16.16 24.83 15.10
CA VAL A 584 15.83 26.25 14.92
C VAL A 584 17.10 27.02 14.59
N ASN A 585 17.17 27.66 13.43
CA ASN A 585 18.39 28.30 12.92
C ASN A 585 19.63 27.37 12.96
N SER A 586 19.42 26.07 12.70
CA SER A 586 20.43 25.00 12.82
C SER A 586 20.84 24.61 14.26
N VAL A 587 20.20 25.17 15.29
CA VAL A 587 20.38 24.80 16.70
C VAL A 587 19.42 23.67 17.06
N GLY A 588 19.94 22.61 17.69
CA GLY A 588 19.15 21.47 18.17
C GLY A 588 18.24 21.84 19.34
N VAL A 589 17.00 21.38 19.25
CA VAL A 589 15.96 21.49 20.30
C VAL A 589 15.66 20.08 20.81
N PRO A 590 16.41 19.57 21.80
CA PRO A 590 16.25 18.20 22.27
C PRO A 590 14.92 17.96 23.01
N ASN A 591 14.37 18.99 23.66
CA ASN A 591 13.08 18.94 24.34
C ASN A 591 12.14 19.96 23.67
N SER A 592 11.21 19.45 22.86
CA SER A 592 10.21 20.25 22.12
C SER A 592 8.80 19.89 22.57
N ASP A 593 7.82 20.68 22.13
CA ASP A 593 6.38 20.42 22.29
C ASP A 593 5.89 20.45 23.74
N LEU A 594 6.49 21.30 24.59
CA LEU A 594 5.95 21.55 25.91
C LEU A 594 4.71 22.46 25.79
N MET A 595 3.53 21.85 25.81
CA MET A 595 2.26 22.53 25.61
C MET A 595 1.87 23.41 26.82
N ALA A 596 1.37 24.61 26.51
CA ALA A 596 0.82 25.57 27.46
C ALA A 596 -0.58 26.02 27.02
N THR A 597 -1.36 26.59 27.95
CA THR A 597 -2.70 27.12 27.66
C THR A 597 -2.69 28.25 26.62
N ASN A 598 -1.60 29.03 26.57
CA ASN A 598 -1.40 30.13 25.62
C ASN A 598 -0.30 29.86 24.56
N GLY A 599 0.12 28.61 24.35
CA GLY A 599 1.04 28.28 23.26
C GLY A 599 1.87 27.01 23.45
N VAL A 600 3.08 26.99 22.89
CA VAL A 600 4.04 25.89 22.99
C VAL A 600 5.45 26.42 23.28
N ILE A 601 6.18 25.68 24.12
CA ILE A 601 7.58 25.95 24.46
C ILE A 601 8.49 24.92 23.80
N HIS A 602 9.55 25.42 23.16
CA HIS A 602 10.67 24.65 22.61
C HIS A 602 11.94 25.03 23.37
N ILE A 603 12.56 24.08 24.07
CA ILE A 603 13.69 24.38 24.94
C ILE A 603 14.98 24.40 24.12
N VAL A 604 15.65 25.56 24.10
CA VAL A 604 16.92 25.75 23.39
C VAL A 604 18.08 25.89 24.36
N LYS A 605 19.26 25.36 23.98
CA LYS A 605 20.49 25.48 24.77
C LYS A 605 21.29 26.74 24.48
N ASN A 606 20.93 27.48 23.43
CA ASN A 606 21.63 28.69 22.99
C ASN A 606 20.61 29.83 22.80
N VAL A 607 21.04 31.07 23.05
CA VAL A 607 20.26 32.26 22.67
C VAL A 607 20.22 32.37 21.14
N LEU A 608 19.04 32.65 20.60
CA LEU A 608 18.82 32.82 19.16
C LEU A 608 18.99 34.28 18.76
N TYR A 609 19.69 34.49 17.64
CA TYR A 609 19.94 35.82 17.08
C TYR A 609 19.43 35.91 15.63
N PRO A 610 18.84 37.04 15.23
CA PRO A 610 18.59 37.33 13.82
C PRO A 610 19.91 37.35 13.04
N GLY A 611 19.93 36.77 11.83
CA GLY A 611 21.16 36.63 11.03
C GLY A 611 21.83 37.96 10.62
N ASP A 612 21.13 39.08 10.74
CA ASP A 612 21.63 40.42 10.40
C ASP A 612 22.26 41.15 11.60
N LEU A 613 22.10 40.62 12.82
CA LEU A 613 22.72 41.19 14.01
C LEU A 613 24.19 40.75 14.07
N PRO A 614 25.16 41.69 14.05
CA PRO A 614 26.56 41.35 14.25
C PRO A 614 26.76 40.99 15.73
N VAL A 615 26.63 39.70 16.05
CA VAL A 615 27.01 39.16 17.37
C VAL A 615 28.46 38.69 17.32
N GLY A 616 29.24 39.11 18.32
CA GLY A 616 30.67 38.84 18.41
C GLY A 616 31.56 39.95 17.84
N ARG A 617 32.87 39.78 18.07
CA ARG A 617 33.92 40.71 17.66
C ARG A 617 33.87 40.92 16.13
N GLN A 618 33.61 42.16 15.67
CA GLN A 618 33.43 42.48 14.24
C GLN A 618 34.64 42.09 13.38
N ASP A 619 35.84 42.08 13.96
CA ASP A 619 37.09 41.58 13.39
C ASP A 619 37.03 40.09 13.05
N LEU A 620 36.37 39.26 13.85
CA LEU A 620 36.14 37.84 13.58
C LEU A 620 35.12 37.64 12.45
N LEU A 621 34.03 38.43 12.41
CA LEU A 621 33.04 38.40 11.32
C LEU A 621 33.67 38.86 9.98
N ILE A 622 34.55 39.87 10.03
CA ILE A 622 35.31 40.34 8.88
C ILE A 622 36.33 39.28 8.43
N LEU A 623 37.02 38.62 9.35
CA LEU A 623 37.93 37.50 9.04
C LEU A 623 37.18 36.31 8.43
N LEU A 624 36.01 35.96 8.96
CA LEU A 624 35.18 34.85 8.48
C LEU A 624 34.57 35.18 7.11
N ARG A 625 34.08 36.40 6.90
CA ARG A 625 33.62 36.90 5.60
C ARG A 625 34.76 36.99 4.59
N LYS A 626 35.96 37.42 5.00
CA LYS A 626 37.16 37.39 4.15
C LYS A 626 37.55 35.96 3.79
N LEU A 627 37.48 35.00 4.72
CA LEU A 627 37.74 33.58 4.49
C LEU A 627 36.71 32.95 3.53
N ILE A 628 35.41 33.19 3.73
CA ILE A 628 34.34 32.71 2.84
C ILE A 628 34.48 33.31 1.43
N LYS A 629 34.82 34.61 1.34
CA LYS A 629 35.08 35.28 0.06
C LYS A 629 36.36 34.77 -0.62
N TYR A 630 37.38 34.38 0.15
CA TYR A 630 38.60 33.73 -0.37
C TYR A 630 38.33 32.31 -0.88
N ILE A 631 37.40 31.58 -0.26
CA ILE A 631 36.97 30.24 -0.71
C ILE A 631 36.12 30.33 -1.99
N GLN A 632 35.30 31.38 -2.15
CA GLN A 632 34.52 31.62 -3.37
C GLN A 632 35.35 32.16 -4.56
N ILE A 633 36.54 32.70 -4.34
CA ILE A 633 37.44 33.22 -5.39
C ILE A 633 38.62 32.27 -5.58
N LYS A 634 38.32 31.06 -6.05
CA LYS A 634 39.28 30.20 -6.76
C LYS A 634 38.57 29.34 -7.81
N VAL A 635 37.56 29.89 -8.46
CA VAL A 635 36.99 29.36 -9.71
C VAL A 635 37.30 30.38 -10.80
N VAL A 636 38.38 30.12 -11.54
CA VAL A 636 38.75 30.89 -12.73
C VAL A 636 37.86 30.45 -13.89
N LYS A 637 37.32 31.43 -14.62
CA LYS A 637 36.49 31.31 -15.82
C LYS A 637 37.12 30.37 -16.85
N GLY A 638 36.33 29.41 -17.31
CA GLY A 638 36.59 28.66 -18.54
C GLY A 638 35.91 27.30 -18.57
N THR A 639 34.57 27.27 -18.58
CA THR A 639 33.69 26.35 -19.35
C THR A 639 32.24 26.54 -18.92
N ASP A 640 31.34 26.48 -19.90
CA ASP A 640 29.92 26.85 -19.83
C ASP A 640 29.06 26.05 -18.85
N LEU A 641 27.99 26.70 -18.40
CA LEU A 641 26.94 26.17 -17.54
C LEU A 641 26.23 24.96 -18.16
N ALA A 642 26.24 23.85 -17.43
CA ALA A 642 25.10 22.94 -17.36
C ALA A 642 24.82 22.65 -15.88
N CYS A 643 23.65 23.12 -15.42
CA CYS A 643 23.15 22.93 -14.08
C CYS A 643 22.62 21.50 -13.92
N PHE A 644 23.19 20.69 -13.03
CA PHE A 644 22.49 19.67 -12.21
C PHE A 644 23.42 19.24 -11.05
N LEU A 645 23.12 19.70 -9.83
CA LEU A 645 23.77 19.28 -8.59
C LEU A 645 23.12 17.99 -8.08
N VAL A 646 23.85 16.88 -8.16
CA VAL A 646 23.75 15.75 -7.21
C VAL A 646 25.05 15.77 -6.42
N LEU A 647 24.97 15.99 -5.10
CA LEU A 647 26.12 15.92 -4.20
C LEU A 647 26.55 14.46 -4.01
N GLU A 648 27.68 14.06 -4.58
CA GLU A 648 28.38 12.85 -4.14
C GLU A 648 29.17 13.14 -2.84
N PRO A 649 29.22 12.20 -1.88
CA PRO A 649 29.92 12.41 -0.61
C PRO A 649 31.44 12.42 -0.79
N SER A 650 32.11 13.39 -0.15
CA SER A 650 33.56 13.57 -0.18
C SER A 650 34.29 12.48 0.63
N ILE A 651 35.22 11.76 -0.02
CA ILE A 651 36.09 10.76 0.61
C ILE A 651 37.42 11.43 0.96
N THR A 652 37.78 11.50 2.25
CA THR A 652 39.11 11.94 2.68
C THR A 652 40.09 10.77 2.63
N THR A 653 41.17 10.88 1.84
CA THR A 653 42.21 9.85 1.72
C THR A 653 43.51 10.34 2.38
N VAL A 654 44.03 9.60 3.37
CA VAL A 654 45.34 9.86 3.99
C VAL A 654 46.34 8.81 3.49
N LYS A 655 47.37 9.23 2.75
CA LYS A 655 48.54 8.39 2.38
C LYS A 655 49.70 8.74 3.31
N ARG A 656 50.27 7.74 3.98
CA ARG A 656 51.55 7.84 4.70
C ARG A 656 52.47 6.75 4.16
N VAL A 657 53.58 7.16 3.57
CA VAL A 657 54.66 6.27 3.09
C VAL A 657 55.60 6.03 4.26
N ILE A 658 56.00 4.78 4.48
CA ILE A 658 57.02 4.40 5.47
C ILE A 658 58.09 3.65 4.67
N GLU A 659 59.30 4.20 4.62
CA GLU A 659 60.49 3.51 4.12
C GLU A 659 61.16 2.77 5.28
N GLY A 660 61.47 1.49 5.07
CA GLY A 660 62.20 0.64 6.01
C GLY A 660 61.75 -0.81 5.91
N ASP A 661 62.72 -1.72 5.87
CA ASP A 661 62.53 -3.18 5.76
C ASP A 661 62.62 -3.83 7.16
N PRO A 662 61.52 -4.38 7.70
CA PRO A 662 61.59 -5.30 8.83
C PRO A 662 60.97 -6.65 8.50
N SER A 663 61.66 -7.71 8.95
CA SER A 663 61.34 -9.13 8.77
C SER A 663 60.04 -9.62 9.43
N LEU A 664 59.35 -8.76 10.20
CA LEU A 664 58.04 -9.02 10.80
C LEU A 664 57.25 -7.70 10.90
N THR A 665 56.00 -7.66 10.41
CA THR A 665 55.10 -6.50 10.57
C THR A 665 53.82 -6.93 11.31
N GLU A 666 53.64 -6.45 12.55
CA GLU A 666 52.40 -6.60 13.34
C GLU A 666 51.72 -5.22 13.48
N VAL A 667 50.45 -5.11 13.10
CA VAL A 667 49.69 -3.84 13.16
C VAL A 667 48.30 -4.08 13.72
N THR A 668 47.97 -3.43 14.84
CA THR A 668 46.66 -3.43 15.49
C THR A 668 46.01 -2.04 15.33
N ARG A 669 44.76 -1.97 14.84
CA ARG A 669 43.98 -0.72 14.79
C ARG A 669 42.58 -0.97 15.33
N VAL A 670 42.22 -0.29 16.41
CA VAL A 670 40.87 -0.25 17.01
C VAL A 670 40.14 0.97 16.46
N ILE A 671 38.85 0.83 16.15
CA ILE A 671 38.00 1.93 15.67
C ILE A 671 36.72 1.90 16.50
N GLU A 672 36.54 2.90 17.37
CA GLU A 672 35.28 3.20 18.05
C GLU A 672 34.59 4.34 17.29
N GLN A 673 33.64 4.03 16.40
CA GLN A 673 32.73 5.04 15.84
C GLN A 673 31.55 4.42 15.08
N ASP A 674 30.34 4.86 15.41
CA ASP A 674 29.10 4.58 14.67
C ASP A 674 29.11 5.30 13.31
N SER A 675 29.40 4.54 12.25
CA SER A 675 29.31 5.01 10.87
C SER A 675 28.65 3.94 9.99
N ALA A 676 27.71 4.36 9.12
CA ALA A 676 26.84 3.45 8.36
C ALA A 676 27.58 2.62 7.30
N VAL A 677 28.75 3.07 6.82
CA VAL A 677 29.63 2.34 5.89
C VAL A 677 31.10 2.64 6.23
N SER A 678 31.93 1.62 6.48
CA SER A 678 33.39 1.78 6.60
C SER A 678 34.13 1.14 5.43
N LYS A 679 34.97 1.90 4.71
CA LYS A 679 35.82 1.43 3.60
C LYS A 679 37.26 1.88 3.83
N VAL A 680 38.19 0.93 3.92
CA VAL A 680 39.63 1.19 4.14
C VAL A 680 40.43 0.33 3.16
N THR A 681 41.30 0.95 2.37
CA THR A 681 42.22 0.28 1.44
C THR A 681 43.66 0.48 1.92
N ARG A 682 44.45 -0.58 2.06
CA ARG A 682 45.89 -0.49 2.35
C ARG A 682 46.66 -1.42 1.41
N VAL A 683 47.68 -0.88 0.75
CA VAL A 683 48.62 -1.60 -0.12
C VAL A 683 49.94 -1.72 0.64
N ILE A 684 50.56 -2.90 0.63
CA ILE A 684 51.89 -3.14 1.21
C ILE A 684 52.74 -3.68 0.07
N GLU A 685 53.75 -2.94 -0.35
CA GLU A 685 54.75 -3.39 -1.33
C GLU A 685 56.01 -3.83 -0.57
N GLY A 686 56.39 -5.11 -0.72
CA GLY A 686 57.56 -5.70 -0.08
C GLY A 686 57.40 -7.21 0.13
N LYS A 687 58.50 -7.96 0.27
CA LYS A 687 58.53 -9.43 0.44
C LYS A 687 58.78 -9.86 1.91
N PRO A 688 57.81 -9.79 2.84
CA PRO A 688 57.99 -10.34 4.18
C PRO A 688 57.71 -11.85 4.23
N ALA A 689 58.47 -12.59 5.03
CA ALA A 689 58.37 -14.05 5.13
C ALA A 689 57.09 -14.54 5.85
N GLN A 690 56.52 -13.75 6.77
CA GLN A 690 55.25 -14.04 7.46
C GLN A 690 54.46 -12.74 7.73
N THR A 691 53.13 -12.77 7.57
CA THR A 691 52.23 -11.63 7.88
C THR A 691 51.06 -12.07 8.76
N LYS A 692 50.88 -11.41 9.91
CA LYS A 692 49.77 -11.64 10.87
C LYS A 692 49.03 -10.32 11.11
N VAL A 693 47.72 -10.29 10.89
CA VAL A 693 46.91 -9.08 11.07
C VAL A 693 45.60 -9.40 11.81
N THR A 694 45.35 -8.67 12.90
CA THR A 694 44.17 -8.83 13.77
C THR A 694 43.35 -7.54 13.75
N ARG A 695 42.03 -7.63 13.54
CA ARG A 695 41.09 -6.48 13.63
C ARG A 695 39.93 -6.83 14.56
N VAL A 696 39.67 -5.97 15.53
CA VAL A 696 38.53 -6.02 16.46
C VAL A 696 37.57 -4.87 16.12
N ILE A 697 36.27 -5.13 16.07
CA ILE A 697 35.22 -4.13 15.83
C ILE A 697 34.20 -4.27 16.96
N GLU A 698 34.07 -3.25 17.79
CA GLU A 698 33.01 -3.10 18.80
C GLU A 698 31.96 -2.12 18.24
N GLY A 699 30.70 -2.57 18.16
CA GLY A 699 29.56 -1.81 17.59
C GLY A 699 28.75 -2.56 16.51
N LYS A 700 27.51 -2.10 16.22
CA LYS A 700 26.56 -2.76 15.28
C LYS A 700 26.46 -2.06 13.88
N PRO A 701 27.38 -2.27 12.94
CA PRO A 701 27.28 -1.68 11.60
C PRO A 701 26.33 -2.47 10.65
N ALA A 702 25.60 -1.75 9.79
CA ALA A 702 24.64 -2.34 8.84
C ALA A 702 25.31 -3.06 7.64
N GLN A 703 26.47 -2.61 7.16
CA GLN A 703 27.24 -3.29 6.10
C GLN A 703 28.75 -3.17 6.34
N THR A 704 29.51 -4.26 6.14
CA THR A 704 31.00 -4.24 6.20
C THR A 704 31.62 -4.83 4.94
N LYS A 705 32.49 -4.05 4.27
CA LYS A 705 33.26 -4.47 3.08
C LYS A 705 34.75 -4.27 3.32
N VAL A 706 35.53 -5.35 3.22
CA VAL A 706 36.99 -5.32 3.38
C VAL A 706 37.63 -5.87 2.11
N THR A 707 38.46 -5.07 1.44
CA THR A 707 39.24 -5.48 0.27
C THR A 707 40.72 -5.34 0.63
N ARG A 708 41.51 -6.42 0.48
CA ARG A 708 42.97 -6.36 0.62
C ARG A 708 43.64 -7.04 -0.58
N VAL A 709 44.62 -6.33 -1.14
CA VAL A 709 45.47 -6.78 -2.25
C VAL A 709 46.87 -6.98 -1.66
N ILE A 710 47.46 -8.16 -1.86
CA ILE A 710 48.82 -8.49 -1.45
C ILE A 710 49.56 -8.89 -2.73
N GLU A 711 50.54 -8.09 -3.15
CA GLU A 711 51.42 -8.43 -4.27
C GLU A 711 52.73 -9.00 -3.71
N GLY A 712 53.04 -10.24 -4.09
CA GLY A 712 54.20 -11.01 -3.61
C GLY A 712 53.82 -12.41 -3.10
N LYS A 713 54.79 -13.35 -3.10
CA LYS A 713 54.61 -14.76 -2.66
C LYS A 713 55.05 -14.96 -1.18
N PRO A 714 54.18 -14.74 -0.17
CA PRO A 714 54.51 -15.07 1.22
C PRO A 714 54.36 -16.57 1.49
N ALA A 715 55.21 -17.12 2.36
CA ALA A 715 55.21 -18.55 2.68
C ALA A 715 54.00 -18.99 3.55
N GLN A 716 53.47 -18.12 4.42
CA GLN A 716 52.26 -18.37 5.22
C GLN A 716 51.47 -17.07 5.46
N THR A 717 50.13 -17.13 5.38
CA THR A 717 49.21 -16.01 5.72
C THR A 717 48.16 -16.45 6.75
N LYS A 718 48.05 -15.76 7.90
CA LYS A 718 47.00 -16.02 8.93
C LYS A 718 46.18 -14.75 9.21
N VAL A 719 44.86 -14.85 9.06
CA VAL A 719 43.91 -13.73 9.21
C VAL A 719 42.83 -14.08 10.23
N THR A 720 42.66 -13.24 11.25
CA THR A 720 41.67 -13.44 12.33
C THR A 720 40.70 -12.27 12.36
N ARG A 721 39.39 -12.54 12.35
CA ARG A 721 38.32 -11.54 12.47
C ARG A 721 37.49 -11.84 13.73
N VAL A 722 37.38 -10.86 14.62
CA VAL A 722 36.51 -10.90 15.81
C VAL A 722 35.44 -9.81 15.65
N ILE A 723 34.16 -10.16 15.80
CA ILE A 723 33.02 -9.24 15.69
C ILE A 723 32.13 -9.46 16.91
N GLU A 724 31.87 -8.42 17.68
CA GLU A 724 30.83 -8.43 18.71
C GLU A 724 29.55 -7.79 18.15
N GLY A 725 28.70 -8.61 17.50
CA GLY A 725 27.41 -8.18 16.93
C GLY A 725 26.97 -8.95 15.67
N LYS A 726 25.66 -8.94 15.35
CA LYS A 726 25.06 -9.60 14.15
C LYS A 726 24.78 -8.60 13.00
N PRO A 727 25.67 -8.43 12.01
CA PRO A 727 25.41 -7.58 10.83
C PRO A 727 24.55 -8.28 9.76
N THR A 728 23.76 -7.51 9.00
CA THR A 728 22.78 -8.00 8.01
C THR A 728 23.40 -8.52 6.71
N GLN A 729 24.57 -8.03 6.28
CA GLN A 729 25.37 -8.61 5.18
C GLN A 729 26.88 -8.49 5.43
N THR A 730 27.64 -9.51 5.04
CA THR A 730 29.12 -9.49 5.07
C THR A 730 29.72 -10.01 3.76
N LYS A 731 30.64 -9.24 3.14
CA LYS A 731 31.39 -9.66 1.94
C LYS A 731 32.89 -9.46 2.13
N VAL A 732 33.66 -10.52 1.95
CA VAL A 732 35.14 -10.51 1.99
C VAL A 732 35.63 -10.82 0.58
N THR A 733 36.39 -9.91 -0.02
CA THR A 733 37.02 -10.14 -1.33
C THR A 733 38.54 -10.14 -1.15
N ARG A 734 39.19 -11.25 -1.47
CA ARG A 734 40.66 -11.37 -1.54
C ARG A 734 41.08 -11.45 -3.00
N VAL A 735 42.10 -10.69 -3.38
CA VAL A 735 42.80 -10.83 -4.67
C VAL A 735 44.23 -11.22 -4.32
N ILE A 736 44.68 -12.39 -4.77
CA ILE A 736 46.06 -12.89 -4.60
C ILE A 736 46.57 -13.24 -5.98
N GLU A 737 47.69 -12.67 -6.38
CA GLU A 737 48.43 -13.16 -7.54
C GLU A 737 49.47 -14.19 -7.06
N GLY A 738 49.05 -15.46 -7.00
CA GLY A 738 49.89 -16.63 -6.67
C GLY A 738 49.34 -17.51 -5.54
N GLN A 739 49.50 -18.84 -5.64
CA GLN A 739 49.02 -19.81 -4.63
C GLN A 739 50.03 -19.98 -3.47
N PRO A 740 49.70 -19.60 -2.23
CA PRO A 740 50.50 -19.96 -1.05
C PRO A 740 50.18 -21.40 -0.58
N PRO A 741 51.17 -22.13 -0.04
CA PRO A 741 51.01 -23.56 0.26
C PRO A 741 50.08 -23.88 1.46
N ILE A 742 49.84 -22.95 2.40
CA ILE A 742 48.89 -23.16 3.52
C ILE A 742 48.10 -21.88 3.82
N THR A 743 46.76 -21.99 3.88
CA THR A 743 45.86 -20.89 4.26
C THR A 743 44.88 -21.36 5.36
N LYS A 744 44.75 -20.61 6.47
CA LYS A 744 43.80 -20.92 7.57
C LYS A 744 42.98 -19.69 7.96
N VAL A 745 41.64 -19.82 7.92
CA VAL A 745 40.68 -18.78 8.33
C VAL A 745 39.98 -19.24 9.60
N THR A 746 39.99 -18.43 10.65
CA THR A 746 39.29 -18.75 11.92
C THR A 746 38.28 -17.65 12.21
N ARG A 747 37.01 -18.05 12.41
CA ARG A 747 35.89 -17.16 12.73
C ARG A 747 35.42 -17.50 14.14
N ILE A 748 35.48 -16.54 15.05
CA ILE A 748 35.13 -16.75 16.46
C ILE A 748 33.88 -15.92 16.75
N TYR A 749 32.82 -16.58 17.23
CA TYR A 749 31.62 -15.94 17.75
C TYR A 749 31.62 -16.12 19.27
N PRO A 750 31.63 -15.06 20.08
CA PRO A 750 31.46 -15.21 21.51
C PRO A 750 30.00 -15.62 21.81
N LYS A 751 29.81 -16.72 22.55
CA LYS A 751 28.54 -17.08 23.20
C LYS A 751 28.32 -16.07 24.34
N MET A 752 27.24 -15.30 24.31
CA MET A 752 26.82 -14.51 25.48
C MET A 752 26.05 -15.42 26.43
N ILE A 753 26.49 -15.48 27.69
CA ILE A 753 25.70 -15.86 28.87
C ILE A 753 24.86 -14.64 29.25
#